data_AF-A0A2U1C9T4-F1
#
_entry.id   AF-A0A2U1C9T4-F1
#
_cell.length_a   1.000
_cell.length_b   1.000
_cell.length_c   1.000
_cell.angle_alpha   90.00
_cell.angle_beta   90.00
_cell.angle_gamma   90.00
#
_symmetry.space_group_name_H-M   'P 1'
#
loop_
_entity.id
_entity.type
_entity.pdbx_description
1 polymer ?
#
loop_
_entity_poly.entity_id
_entity_poly.type
_entity_poly.pdbx_seq_one_letter_code
_entity_poly.pdbx_strand_id
1 'polypeptide(L)'
;MTALAQDIDRACACIAPTWPLDQFIAVNPYWGWVDKPMPQAAAALEALGGTRLTMPRNWFAAQWQAGHLQRQHLQAAAERAAGDTAAAGRVEQEVNALVAALEAPTAPSLHRLPLITDLRDAGVPPRPGVSWAEMVTHQVSQHCAAFFDTQQASWGMPQSAGLWGTWRQQLAVDHGLPWHHGHAALAQRLAALPGDARAVIAQALAGLGMDARGQAAYLSAVLMAIGGWGAWCAYERWQARLAGKDDDQLEQLLAIRLTWEWLLHDDAPTGTVPAGWAAQWSAADALARQCEGAQALDWLLQDALETAYQQPLLAGLSKAAAAPVKAPQVQALFCIDVRSEVFRRALEGVDASVQTRGFAGFFGLPIAYAPVGSALTRPQLPGLLSPALCVTESAGDAHLAQVLAGQRRRALQWRARWDQFRAAPASGFSFVESLGLLYGAQLARQSLPSGATPARWEDAGLPPAEAATLRPQMPQALSAPEEGAAIAHRVLTAMGLVRDFAPLVLVAGHGSQSANNPHAAGLDCGACGGQTGAVNARALADLLNTPAVREHLAPLGITIPSSTHFVPGLHNTTTDELVLLDADAVPPSHTARLERLRASLHAAGQRARAERAASLGLTSFAGNPQALLQSLRERANDWAQVRPEWGLVNNAAFIVAPRARSQHLNLGGRAFLHDYDHRLDPDNAVLTLIMTAPMVVTNWINLQYHASTVDNLRYGSGNKLLHNVVGGRLGVFEGNGGDLRIGLPMQSLHDGQVLRHTPLRLSVFIEAPREAIDAVMAQHAVVRDLVGNGWMHLFWLEPQGPRMAQCWQGRWLEVTPLASPAG
;
A
#
# COMPACT_ATOMS: atom_id res chain seq x y z
N MET A 1 -17.55 -26.88 13.64
CA MET A 1 -17.68 -25.49 14.11
C MET A 1 -19.15 -25.17 14.30
N THR A 2 -19.51 -24.42 15.34
CA THR A 2 -20.89 -23.94 15.54
C THR A 2 -21.25 -22.89 14.48
N ALA A 3 -22.53 -22.69 14.18
CA ALA A 3 -22.98 -21.68 13.22
C ALA A 3 -22.48 -20.28 13.59
N LEU A 4 -22.56 -19.91 14.88
CA LEU A 4 -22.03 -18.63 15.38
C LEU A 4 -20.53 -18.46 15.12
N ALA A 5 -19.72 -19.50 15.27
CA ALA A 5 -18.28 -19.40 14.99
C ALA A 5 -18.02 -19.07 13.52
N GLN A 6 -18.81 -19.63 12.60
CA GLN A 6 -18.71 -19.31 11.17
C GLN A 6 -19.11 -17.86 10.88
N ASP A 7 -20.11 -17.33 11.58
CA ASP A 7 -20.55 -15.95 11.41
C ASP A 7 -19.54 -14.94 11.97
N ILE A 8 -18.89 -15.27 13.10
CA ILE A 8 -17.75 -14.51 13.64
C ILE A 8 -16.58 -14.51 12.65
N ASP A 9 -16.22 -15.68 12.11
CA ASP A 9 -15.12 -15.80 11.15
C ASP A 9 -15.39 -15.01 9.87
N ARG A 10 -16.64 -15.04 9.37
CA ARG A 10 -17.08 -14.23 8.23
C ARG A 10 -16.96 -12.74 8.52
N ALA A 11 -17.43 -12.28 9.67
CA ALA A 11 -17.34 -10.88 10.05
C ALA A 11 -15.88 -10.41 10.16
N CYS A 12 -15.02 -11.22 10.77
CA CYS A 12 -13.58 -10.94 10.86
C CYS A 12 -12.90 -10.92 9.49
N ALA A 13 -13.26 -11.84 8.60
CA ALA A 13 -12.67 -11.94 7.26
C ALA A 13 -12.97 -10.72 6.37
N CYS A 14 -14.02 -9.95 6.67
CA CYS A 14 -14.36 -8.73 5.94
C CYS A 14 -13.36 -7.57 6.13
N ILE A 15 -12.48 -7.62 7.14
CA ILE A 15 -11.55 -6.54 7.48
C ILE A 15 -10.16 -6.85 6.93
N ALA A 16 -9.65 -5.96 6.08
CA ALA A 16 -8.29 -6.06 5.55
C ALA A 16 -7.24 -5.57 6.58
N PRO A 17 -6.03 -6.15 6.58
CA PRO A 17 -4.94 -5.70 7.46
C PRO A 17 -4.37 -4.33 7.07
N THR A 18 -3.87 -3.57 8.05
CA THR A 18 -3.09 -2.34 7.83
C THR A 18 -1.73 -2.45 8.51
N TRP A 19 -0.66 -2.04 7.82
CA TRP A 19 0.70 -2.12 8.35
C TRP A 19 1.02 -0.91 9.23
N PRO A 20 1.87 -1.06 10.26
CA PRO A 20 2.31 0.04 11.12
C PRO A 20 3.11 1.09 10.34
N LEU A 21 3.15 2.32 10.85
CA LEU A 21 3.73 3.51 10.20
C LEU A 21 5.19 3.35 9.74
N ASP A 22 6.02 2.62 10.49
CA ASP A 22 7.43 2.36 10.16
C ASP A 22 7.62 1.28 9.06
N GLN A 23 6.55 0.57 8.71
CA GLN A 23 6.50 -0.47 7.67
C GLN A 23 5.26 -0.30 6.78
N PHE A 24 4.71 0.91 6.73
CA PHE A 24 3.42 1.16 6.10
C PHE A 24 3.52 0.85 4.61
N ILE A 25 2.63 -0.01 4.14
CA ILE A 25 2.44 -0.34 2.74
C ILE A 25 0.97 -0.15 2.40
N ALA A 26 0.70 0.27 1.16
CA ALA A 26 -0.67 0.39 0.66
C ALA A 26 -1.27 -1.00 0.41
N VAL A 27 -2.46 -1.26 0.96
CA VAL A 27 -3.17 -2.53 0.91
C VAL A 27 -4.57 -2.30 0.36
N ASN A 28 -5.13 -3.23 -0.40
CA ASN A 28 -6.53 -3.12 -0.80
C ASN A 28 -7.42 -3.19 0.46
N PRO A 29 -8.11 -2.11 0.90
CA PRO A 29 -8.93 -2.17 2.11
C PRO A 29 -10.18 -3.03 1.92
N TYR A 30 -10.50 -3.41 0.68
CA TYR A 30 -11.59 -4.31 0.32
C TYR A 30 -11.13 -5.76 0.19
N TRP A 31 -9.91 -6.11 0.63
CA TRP A 31 -9.33 -7.45 0.44
C TRP A 31 -10.23 -8.60 0.94
N GLY A 32 -10.99 -8.36 2.01
CA GLY A 32 -11.97 -9.32 2.56
C GLY A 32 -13.20 -9.58 1.69
N TRP A 33 -13.32 -8.92 0.53
CA TRP A 33 -14.49 -8.96 -0.36
C TRP A 33 -14.18 -9.42 -1.78
N VAL A 34 -12.91 -9.77 -2.05
CA VAL A 34 -12.46 -10.05 -3.43
C VAL A 34 -13.10 -11.30 -4.03
N ASP A 35 -13.66 -12.17 -3.19
CA ASP A 35 -14.42 -13.37 -3.57
C ASP A 35 -15.78 -13.04 -4.22
N LYS A 36 -16.26 -11.79 -4.09
CA LYS A 36 -17.50 -11.29 -4.70
C LYS A 36 -17.22 -10.33 -5.84
N PRO A 37 -18.08 -10.28 -6.88
CA PRO A 37 -18.10 -9.21 -7.87
C PRO A 37 -18.06 -7.84 -7.20
N MET A 38 -17.17 -6.95 -7.66
CA MET A 38 -16.94 -5.65 -7.03
C MET A 38 -18.24 -4.81 -6.87
N PRO A 39 -19.19 -4.78 -7.82
CA PRO A 39 -20.48 -4.11 -7.62
C PRO A 39 -21.32 -4.70 -6.48
N GLN A 40 -21.30 -6.03 -6.31
CA GLN A 40 -22.00 -6.71 -5.22
C GLN A 40 -21.34 -6.45 -3.87
N ALA A 41 -20.01 -6.47 -3.83
CA ALA A 41 -19.25 -6.09 -2.64
C ALA A 41 -19.54 -4.64 -2.24
N ALA A 42 -19.57 -3.71 -3.20
CA ALA A 42 -19.90 -2.31 -2.95
C ALA A 42 -21.32 -2.12 -2.41
N ALA A 43 -22.28 -2.89 -2.94
CA ALA A 43 -23.65 -2.84 -2.47
C ALA A 43 -23.82 -3.40 -1.05
N ALA A 44 -23.10 -4.48 -0.72
CA ALA A 44 -23.03 -5.00 0.65
C ALA A 44 -22.36 -4.01 1.60
N LEU A 45 -21.25 -3.38 1.19
CA LEU A 45 -20.57 -2.35 1.96
C LEU A 45 -21.42 -1.09 2.17
N GLU A 46 -22.26 -0.71 1.19
CA GLU A 46 -23.26 0.36 1.38
C GLU A 46 -24.29 -0.05 2.44
N ALA A 47 -24.86 -1.25 2.32
CA ALA A 47 -25.88 -1.77 3.24
C ALA A 47 -25.39 -1.86 4.69
N LEU A 48 -24.12 -2.22 4.91
CA LEU A 48 -23.55 -2.44 6.25
C LEU A 48 -22.85 -1.20 6.80
N GLY A 49 -22.00 -0.55 6.00
CA GLY A 49 -21.09 0.52 6.41
C GLY A 49 -21.44 1.91 5.86
N GLY A 50 -22.40 2.01 4.94
CA GLY A 50 -22.79 3.27 4.31
C GLY A 50 -21.68 3.86 3.44
N THR A 51 -20.92 3.02 2.74
CA THR A 51 -19.83 3.43 1.85
C THR A 51 -20.08 2.98 0.42
N ARG A 52 -19.49 3.68 -0.54
CA ARG A 52 -19.55 3.37 -1.97
C ARG A 52 -18.14 3.21 -2.52
N LEU A 53 -18.04 2.47 -3.62
CA LEU A 53 -16.75 2.18 -4.27
C LEU A 53 -16.56 2.96 -5.58
N THR A 54 -17.49 3.84 -5.94
CA THR A 54 -17.40 4.73 -7.11
C THR A 54 -17.45 6.18 -6.66
N MET A 55 -16.85 7.07 -7.45
CA MET A 55 -17.02 8.52 -7.24
C MET A 55 -18.50 8.94 -7.38
N PRO A 56 -18.92 10.03 -6.73
CA PRO A 56 -20.26 10.57 -6.93
C PRO A 56 -20.46 11.08 -8.37
N ARG A 57 -21.70 11.05 -8.87
CA ARG A 57 -22.06 11.42 -10.26
C ARG A 57 -21.61 12.83 -10.66
N ASN A 58 -21.60 13.78 -9.73
CA ASN A 58 -21.10 15.14 -9.99
C ASN A 58 -19.62 15.17 -10.36
N TRP A 59 -18.82 14.25 -9.82
CA TRP A 59 -17.41 14.11 -10.19
C TRP A 59 -17.27 13.53 -11.61
N PHE A 60 -18.06 12.52 -11.98
CA PHE A 60 -18.09 12.01 -13.35
C PHE A 60 -18.57 13.07 -14.35
N ALA A 61 -19.58 13.87 -13.97
CA ALA A 61 -20.04 15.01 -14.77
C ALA A 61 -18.92 16.03 -15.02
N ALA A 62 -18.06 16.29 -14.03
CA ALA A 62 -16.88 17.14 -14.21
C ALA A 62 -15.86 16.53 -15.20
N GLN A 63 -15.65 15.19 -15.18
CA GLN A 63 -14.80 14.51 -16.16
C GLN A 63 -15.38 14.57 -17.58
N TRP A 64 -16.70 14.49 -17.71
CA TRP A 64 -17.43 14.67 -18.96
C TRP A 64 -17.27 16.08 -19.52
N GLN A 65 -17.49 17.11 -18.68
CA GLN A 65 -17.32 18.51 -19.08
C GLN A 65 -15.87 18.85 -19.45
N ALA A 66 -14.89 18.22 -18.79
CA ALA A 66 -13.47 18.35 -19.13
C ALA A 66 -13.06 17.59 -20.41
N GLY A 67 -13.96 16.81 -21.02
CA GLY A 67 -13.69 16.01 -22.22
C GLY A 67 -12.89 14.73 -21.99
N HIS A 68 -12.63 14.37 -20.73
CA HIS A 68 -11.97 13.11 -20.37
C HIS A 68 -12.89 11.90 -20.56
N LEU A 69 -14.20 12.11 -20.46
CA LEU A 69 -15.23 11.13 -20.75
C LEU A 69 -16.01 11.59 -22.00
N GLN A 70 -16.30 10.69 -22.92
CA GLN A 70 -16.93 10.99 -24.22
C GLN A 70 -17.97 9.93 -24.54
N ARG A 71 -18.93 10.25 -25.44
CA ARG A 71 -20.06 9.35 -25.77
C ARG A 71 -19.60 7.96 -26.21
N GLN A 72 -18.51 7.88 -26.98
CA GLN A 72 -17.92 6.60 -27.42
C GLN A 72 -17.48 5.70 -26.25
N HIS A 73 -17.05 6.29 -25.13
CA HIS A 73 -16.65 5.53 -23.95
C HIS A 73 -17.88 4.98 -23.21
N LEU A 74 -18.97 5.77 -23.16
CA LEU A 74 -20.26 5.33 -22.63
C LEU A 74 -20.85 4.19 -23.46
N GLN A 75 -20.78 4.33 -24.79
CA GLN A 75 -21.19 3.30 -25.75
C GLN A 75 -20.42 2.00 -25.51
N ALA A 76 -19.09 2.05 -25.44
CA ALA A 76 -18.26 0.86 -25.21
C ALA A 76 -18.56 0.17 -23.87
N ALA A 77 -18.84 0.94 -22.81
CA ALA A 77 -19.24 0.38 -21.52
C ALA A 77 -20.62 -0.30 -21.57
N ALA A 78 -21.61 0.34 -22.20
CA ALA A 78 -22.95 -0.21 -22.37
C ALA A 78 -22.94 -1.47 -23.26
N GLU A 79 -22.19 -1.48 -24.36
CA GLU A 79 -22.02 -2.66 -25.24
C GLU A 79 -21.42 -3.84 -24.46
N ARG A 80 -20.36 -3.59 -23.69
CA ARG A 80 -19.70 -4.62 -22.87
C ARG A 80 -20.64 -5.19 -21.80
N ALA A 81 -21.43 -4.34 -21.16
CA ALA A 81 -22.39 -4.77 -20.13
C ALA A 81 -23.59 -5.54 -20.72
N ALA A 82 -24.04 -5.16 -21.91
CA ALA A 82 -25.19 -5.77 -22.56
C ALA A 82 -24.86 -7.12 -23.24
N GLY A 83 -23.61 -7.32 -23.66
CA GLY A 83 -23.10 -8.55 -24.30
C GLY A 83 -23.54 -8.71 -25.77
N ASP A 84 -23.03 -9.76 -26.43
CA ASP A 84 -23.13 -9.96 -27.90
C ASP A 84 -24.57 -10.07 -28.46
N THR A 85 -25.57 -10.34 -27.60
CA THR A 85 -26.96 -10.58 -28.01
C THR A 85 -27.89 -9.38 -27.80
N ALA A 86 -27.38 -8.24 -27.34
CA ALA A 86 -28.21 -7.08 -27.05
C ALA A 86 -28.66 -6.34 -28.32
N ALA A 87 -29.96 -6.02 -28.40
CA ALA A 87 -30.48 -5.19 -29.47
C ALA A 87 -29.86 -3.78 -29.40
N ALA A 88 -29.42 -3.23 -30.55
CA ALA A 88 -28.79 -1.90 -30.63
C ALA A 88 -29.62 -0.78 -29.95
N GLY A 89 -30.96 -0.88 -30.00
CA GLY A 89 -31.84 0.06 -29.32
C GLY A 89 -31.73 0.07 -27.78
N ARG A 90 -31.38 -1.07 -27.16
CA ARG A 90 -31.17 -1.15 -25.70
C ARG A 90 -29.88 -0.43 -25.29
N VAL A 91 -28.80 -0.64 -26.05
CA VAL A 91 -27.51 0.01 -25.81
C VAL A 91 -27.66 1.54 -25.93
N GLU A 92 -28.33 2.01 -27.00
CA GLU A 92 -28.59 3.44 -27.19
C GLU A 92 -29.43 4.05 -26.05
N GLN A 93 -30.44 3.34 -25.56
CA GLN A 93 -31.22 3.78 -24.39
C GLN A 93 -30.36 3.92 -23.14
N GLU A 94 -29.47 2.96 -22.89
CA GLU A 94 -28.55 2.96 -21.75
C GLU A 94 -27.53 4.11 -21.84
N VAL A 95 -26.97 4.36 -23.03
CA VAL A 95 -26.09 5.51 -23.27
C VAL A 95 -26.81 6.83 -23.03
N ASN A 96 -28.05 6.97 -23.49
CA ASN A 96 -28.84 8.18 -23.24
C ASN A 96 -29.14 8.36 -21.73
N ALA A 97 -29.35 7.28 -20.98
CA ALA A 97 -29.50 7.33 -19.53
C ALA A 97 -28.20 7.77 -18.83
N LEU A 98 -27.04 7.29 -19.28
CA LEU A 98 -25.73 7.72 -18.76
C LEU A 98 -25.48 9.21 -19.04
N VAL A 99 -25.77 9.68 -20.25
CA VAL A 99 -25.66 11.11 -20.60
C VAL A 99 -26.58 11.96 -19.72
N ALA A 100 -27.85 11.57 -19.54
CA ALA A 100 -28.77 12.28 -18.67
C ALA A 100 -28.28 12.34 -17.21
N ALA A 101 -27.69 11.25 -16.69
CA ALA A 101 -27.11 11.21 -15.35
C ALA A 101 -25.86 12.12 -15.19
N LEU A 102 -25.14 12.40 -16.28
CA LEU A 102 -24.00 13.33 -16.31
C LEU A 102 -24.45 14.79 -16.46
N GLU A 103 -25.53 15.05 -17.19
CA GLU A 103 -26.07 16.40 -17.40
C GLU A 103 -26.86 16.91 -16.17
N ALA A 104 -27.53 16.00 -15.46
CA ALA A 104 -28.30 16.30 -14.25
C ALA A 104 -27.91 15.34 -13.10
N PRO A 105 -26.68 15.47 -12.54
CA PRO A 105 -26.20 14.54 -11.52
C PRO A 105 -26.98 14.70 -10.21
N THR A 106 -27.57 13.60 -9.75
CA THR A 106 -28.23 13.51 -8.44
C THR A 106 -27.27 13.00 -7.38
N ALA A 107 -27.36 13.53 -6.16
CA ALA A 107 -26.65 12.95 -5.03
C ALA A 107 -27.18 11.52 -4.75
N PRO A 108 -26.30 10.55 -4.49
CA PRO A 108 -26.74 9.21 -4.14
C PRO A 108 -27.40 9.18 -2.76
N SER A 109 -28.54 8.50 -2.63
CA SER A 109 -29.05 8.10 -1.32
C SER A 109 -28.29 6.85 -0.87
N LEU A 110 -27.69 6.92 0.32
CA LEU A 110 -27.03 5.78 0.96
C LEU A 110 -28.06 5.02 1.80
N HIS A 111 -28.15 3.71 1.62
CA HIS A 111 -29.09 2.88 2.35
C HIS A 111 -28.31 1.93 3.28
N ARG A 112 -28.06 2.38 4.50
CA ARG A 112 -27.33 1.62 5.54
C ARG A 112 -28.29 1.15 6.63
N LEU A 113 -28.12 -0.09 7.10
CA LEU A 113 -28.82 -0.59 8.28
C LEU A 113 -28.28 0.09 9.57
N PRO A 114 -29.14 0.65 10.43
CA PRO A 114 -28.69 1.38 11.61
C PRO A 114 -28.22 0.43 12.71
N LEU A 115 -27.05 0.70 13.28
CA LEU A 115 -26.58 0.12 14.55
C LEU A 115 -27.31 0.78 15.74
N ILE A 116 -27.21 0.19 16.93
CA ILE A 116 -27.77 0.78 18.15
C ILE A 116 -27.14 2.15 18.43
N THR A 117 -25.84 2.33 18.18
CA THR A 117 -25.22 3.66 18.29
C THR A 117 -25.88 4.69 17.37
N ASP A 118 -26.24 4.32 16.13
CA ASP A 118 -26.91 5.23 15.20
C ASP A 118 -28.32 5.59 15.70
N LEU A 119 -29.04 4.61 16.27
CA LEU A 119 -30.37 4.85 16.85
C LEU A 119 -30.31 5.75 18.09
N ARG A 120 -29.27 5.59 18.91
CA ARG A 120 -29.02 6.47 20.06
C ARG A 120 -28.65 7.89 19.62
N ASP A 121 -27.95 8.04 18.51
CA ASP A 121 -27.56 9.34 17.94
C ASP A 121 -28.75 10.13 17.38
N ALA A 122 -29.83 9.46 16.98
CA ALA A 122 -31.08 10.12 16.62
C ALA A 122 -31.83 10.71 17.84
N GLY A 123 -31.44 10.33 19.06
CA GLY A 123 -32.02 10.76 20.32
C GLY A 123 -31.21 11.86 21.02
N VAL A 124 -31.12 11.75 22.35
CA VAL A 124 -30.33 12.70 23.16
C VAL A 124 -28.84 12.31 23.10
N PRO A 125 -27.95 13.21 22.68
CA PRO A 125 -26.53 12.93 22.62
C PRO A 125 -25.96 12.75 24.04
N PRO A 126 -24.91 11.94 24.21
CA PRO A 126 -24.27 11.72 25.51
C PRO A 126 -23.70 13.00 26.11
N ARG A 127 -23.16 13.88 25.26
CA ARG A 127 -22.64 15.19 25.62
C ARG A 127 -22.94 16.18 24.49
N PRO A 128 -22.99 17.49 24.77
CA PRO A 128 -23.16 18.49 23.71
C PRO A 128 -22.10 18.33 22.61
N GLY A 129 -22.55 18.13 21.37
CA GLY A 129 -21.68 18.05 20.19
C GLY A 129 -20.88 16.75 20.03
N VAL A 130 -21.19 15.70 20.79
CA VAL A 130 -20.54 14.38 20.66
C VAL A 130 -21.61 13.32 20.51
N SER A 131 -21.53 12.49 19.48
CA SER A 131 -22.43 11.36 19.26
C SER A 131 -22.05 10.14 20.13
N TRP A 132 -22.99 9.24 20.41
CA TRP A 132 -22.73 7.92 20.98
C TRP A 132 -21.77 7.12 20.12
N ALA A 133 -21.91 7.12 18.79
CA ALA A 133 -20.95 6.46 17.90
C ALA A 133 -19.53 7.00 18.09
N GLU A 134 -19.36 8.33 18.10
CA GLU A 134 -18.05 8.98 18.32
C GLU A 134 -17.47 8.66 19.71
N MET A 135 -18.30 8.69 20.75
CA MET A 135 -17.87 8.42 22.12
C MET A 135 -17.47 6.96 22.33
N VAL A 136 -18.23 6.01 21.78
CA VAL A 136 -17.89 4.58 21.82
C VAL A 136 -16.59 4.34 21.07
N THR A 137 -16.47 4.85 19.85
CA THR A 137 -15.23 4.74 19.06
C THR A 137 -14.05 5.34 19.81
N HIS A 138 -14.21 6.53 20.39
CA HIS A 138 -13.14 7.16 21.18
C HIS A 138 -12.72 6.30 22.38
N GLN A 139 -13.67 5.78 23.17
CA GLN A 139 -13.37 4.96 24.34
C GLN A 139 -12.65 3.65 23.97
N VAL A 140 -13.14 2.96 22.94
CA VAL A 140 -12.50 1.73 22.44
C VAL A 140 -11.12 2.03 21.88
N SER A 141 -10.96 3.13 21.15
CA SER A 141 -9.67 3.54 20.59
C SER A 141 -8.63 3.89 21.66
N GLN A 142 -9.01 4.59 22.73
CA GLN A 142 -8.08 4.88 23.83
C GLN A 142 -7.63 3.60 24.54
N HIS A 143 -8.54 2.63 24.72
CA HIS A 143 -8.19 1.33 25.25
C HIS A 143 -7.21 0.59 24.32
N CYS A 144 -7.54 0.50 23.03
CA CYS A 144 -6.69 -0.18 22.04
C CYS A 144 -5.30 0.48 21.94
N ALA A 145 -5.24 1.81 21.92
CA ALA A 145 -3.99 2.56 21.92
C ALA A 145 -3.12 2.22 23.12
N ALA A 146 -3.70 2.13 24.33
CA ALA A 146 -2.96 1.76 25.53
C ALA A 146 -2.59 0.27 25.58
N PHE A 147 -3.45 -0.61 25.04
CA PHE A 147 -3.24 -2.05 25.05
C PHE A 147 -2.14 -2.49 24.06
N PHE A 148 -2.17 -1.96 22.84
CA PHE A 148 -1.23 -2.32 21.77
C PHE A 148 0.08 -1.53 21.80
N ASP A 149 0.19 -0.49 22.63
CA ASP A 149 1.44 0.25 22.78
C ASP A 149 2.51 -0.59 23.48
N THR A 150 3.56 -0.89 22.74
CA THR A 150 4.74 -1.64 23.21
C THR A 150 6.01 -0.79 23.20
N GLN A 151 5.94 0.49 22.82
CA GLN A 151 7.12 1.32 22.55
C GLN A 151 7.11 2.68 23.24
N GLN A 152 5.97 3.39 23.26
CA GLN A 152 5.91 4.78 23.65
C GLN A 152 5.61 4.97 25.14
N ALA A 153 4.64 4.24 25.69
CA ALA A 153 4.23 4.35 27.09
C ALA A 153 5.31 3.81 28.04
N SER A 154 5.73 4.63 29.00
CA SER A 154 6.60 4.21 30.11
C SER A 154 5.88 3.35 31.15
N TRP A 155 4.54 3.44 31.21
CA TRP A 155 3.67 2.65 32.06
C TRP A 155 2.68 1.89 31.18
N GLY A 156 2.94 0.60 30.98
CA GLY A 156 2.08 -0.27 30.16
C GLY A 156 0.85 -0.76 30.90
N MET A 157 -0.17 -1.16 30.14
CA MET A 157 -1.36 -1.82 30.67
C MET A 157 -1.06 -3.32 30.94
N PRO A 158 -1.54 -3.90 32.06
CA PRO A 158 -1.41 -5.35 32.29
C PRO A 158 -2.20 -6.15 31.25
N GLN A 159 -1.53 -6.92 30.38
CA GLN A 159 -2.18 -7.65 29.28
C GLN A 159 -2.70 -9.05 29.65
N SER A 160 -2.52 -9.50 30.90
CA SER A 160 -2.81 -10.88 31.33
C SER A 160 -4.25 -11.37 31.12
N ALA A 161 -5.22 -10.46 31.02
CA ALA A 161 -6.63 -10.77 30.82
C ALA A 161 -7.08 -10.68 29.34
N GLY A 162 -6.14 -10.47 28.39
CA GLY A 162 -6.46 -10.23 26.98
C GLY A 162 -7.13 -8.88 26.73
N LEU A 163 -7.38 -8.54 25.47
CA LEU A 163 -8.00 -7.28 25.06
C LEU A 163 -9.41 -7.15 25.63
N TRP A 164 -10.25 -8.18 25.48
CA TRP A 164 -11.62 -8.19 26.03
C TRP A 164 -11.64 -8.03 27.56
N GLY A 165 -10.84 -8.84 28.27
CA GLY A 165 -10.87 -8.86 29.73
C GLY A 165 -10.37 -7.57 30.36
N THR A 166 -9.31 -6.98 29.78
CA THR A 166 -8.75 -5.69 30.24
C THR A 166 -9.68 -4.53 29.93
N TRP A 167 -10.28 -4.48 28.74
CA TRP A 167 -11.30 -3.48 28.39
C TRP A 167 -12.47 -3.50 29.38
N ARG A 168 -12.99 -4.69 29.69
CA ARG A 168 -14.11 -4.88 30.61
C ARG A 168 -13.79 -4.34 32.01
N GLN A 169 -12.57 -4.58 32.50
CA GLN A 169 -12.09 -4.05 33.78
C GLN A 169 -11.97 -2.52 33.76
N GLN A 170 -11.44 -1.96 32.66
CA GLN A 170 -11.31 -0.51 32.50
C GLN A 170 -12.67 0.18 32.45
N LEU A 171 -13.63 -0.34 31.68
CA LEU A 171 -14.95 0.26 31.55
C LEU A 171 -15.72 0.25 32.88
N ALA A 172 -15.53 -0.78 33.71
CA ALA A 172 -16.21 -0.91 35.01
C ALA A 172 -15.80 0.17 36.04
N VAL A 173 -14.71 0.90 35.79
CA VAL A 173 -14.22 2.00 36.64
C VAL A 173 -14.23 3.35 35.90
N ASP A 174 -14.81 3.41 34.70
CA ASP A 174 -14.92 4.65 33.92
C ASP A 174 -16.17 5.45 34.35
N HIS A 175 -15.93 6.45 35.18
CA HIS A 175 -16.96 7.38 35.65
C HIS A 175 -17.27 8.52 34.66
N GLY A 176 -16.58 8.59 33.52
CA GLY A 176 -16.77 9.64 32.53
C GLY A 176 -18.03 9.48 31.69
N LEU A 177 -18.64 8.30 31.66
CA LEU A 177 -19.70 7.97 30.72
C LEU A 177 -21.11 8.23 31.29
N PRO A 178 -22.00 8.93 30.55
CA PRO A 178 -23.31 9.35 31.03
C PRO A 178 -24.37 8.24 30.82
N TRP A 179 -24.35 7.21 31.67
CA TRP A 179 -25.31 6.11 31.64
C TRP A 179 -26.67 6.50 32.25
N HIS A 180 -27.77 6.21 31.55
CA HIS A 180 -29.13 6.54 32.03
C HIS A 180 -29.47 5.79 33.33
N HIS A 181 -29.13 4.50 33.43
CA HIS A 181 -29.35 3.71 34.65
C HIS A 181 -28.25 3.87 35.71
N GLY A 182 -27.24 4.71 35.44
CA GLY A 182 -26.13 5.00 36.36
C GLY A 182 -25.01 3.96 36.38
N HIS A 183 -23.86 4.38 36.89
CA HIS A 183 -22.62 3.59 36.88
C HIS A 183 -22.71 2.28 37.69
N ALA A 184 -23.43 2.27 38.82
CA ALA A 184 -23.55 1.06 39.65
C ALA A 184 -24.24 -0.09 38.90
N ALA A 185 -25.27 0.23 38.11
CA ALA A 185 -25.97 -0.75 37.27
C ALA A 185 -25.06 -1.29 36.16
N LEU A 186 -24.27 -0.41 35.52
CA LEU A 186 -23.25 -0.81 34.54
C LEU A 186 -22.23 -1.75 35.16
N ALA A 187 -21.64 -1.40 36.31
CA ALA A 187 -20.62 -2.19 36.97
C ALA A 187 -21.14 -3.59 37.34
N GLN A 188 -22.37 -3.67 37.87
CA GLN A 188 -23.01 -4.96 38.17
C GLN A 188 -23.21 -5.80 36.89
N ARG A 189 -23.62 -5.16 35.80
CA ARG A 189 -23.80 -5.83 34.51
C ARG A 189 -22.48 -6.35 33.94
N LEU A 190 -21.43 -5.53 33.92
CA LEU A 190 -20.11 -5.93 33.43
C LEU A 190 -19.52 -7.08 34.26
N ALA A 191 -19.75 -7.09 35.58
CA ALA A 191 -19.33 -8.17 36.46
C ALA A 191 -20.03 -9.51 36.16
N ALA A 192 -21.25 -9.48 35.62
CA ALA A 192 -22.01 -10.67 35.24
C ALA A 192 -21.64 -11.22 33.84
N LEU A 193 -20.91 -10.45 33.03
CA LEU A 193 -20.52 -10.89 31.69
C LEU A 193 -19.48 -12.03 31.72
N PRO A 194 -19.50 -12.96 30.74
CA PRO A 194 -18.47 -13.98 30.61
C PRO A 194 -17.06 -13.41 30.43
N GLY A 195 -16.06 -14.16 30.88
CA GLY A 195 -14.64 -13.86 30.58
C GLY A 195 -14.22 -14.25 29.16
N ASP A 196 -14.96 -15.15 28.50
CA ASP A 196 -14.70 -15.60 27.13
C ASP A 196 -15.38 -14.70 26.09
N ALA A 197 -14.64 -14.29 25.06
CA ALA A 197 -15.11 -13.36 24.03
C ALA A 197 -16.27 -13.94 23.18
N ARG A 198 -16.21 -15.22 22.82
CA ARG A 198 -17.26 -15.86 22.02
C ARG A 198 -18.54 -16.06 22.82
N ALA A 199 -18.43 -16.38 24.11
CA ALA A 199 -19.55 -16.49 25.02
C ALA A 199 -20.29 -15.16 25.19
N VAL A 200 -19.58 -14.03 25.32
CA VAL A 200 -20.24 -12.72 25.39
C VAL A 200 -20.86 -12.31 24.05
N ILE A 201 -20.24 -12.66 22.91
CA ILE A 201 -20.86 -12.43 21.59
C ILE A 201 -22.20 -13.16 21.48
N ALA A 202 -22.25 -14.43 21.88
CA ALA A 202 -23.49 -15.21 21.88
C ALA A 202 -24.58 -14.58 22.76
N GLN A 203 -24.22 -14.15 23.98
CA GLN A 203 -25.16 -13.50 24.90
C GLN A 203 -25.64 -12.14 24.39
N ALA A 204 -24.75 -11.34 23.81
CA ALA A 204 -25.11 -10.03 23.27
C ALA A 204 -26.06 -10.15 22.07
N LEU A 205 -25.82 -11.08 21.14
CA LEU A 205 -26.74 -11.35 20.03
C LEU A 205 -28.12 -11.80 20.52
N ALA A 206 -28.17 -12.67 21.54
CA ALA A 206 -29.42 -13.10 22.14
C ALA A 206 -30.14 -11.94 22.86
N GLY A 207 -29.41 -11.12 23.61
CA GLY A 207 -29.94 -9.95 24.32
C GLY A 207 -30.46 -8.86 23.38
N LEU A 208 -29.85 -8.70 22.21
CA LEU A 208 -30.31 -7.81 21.14
C LEU A 208 -31.47 -8.40 20.31
N GLY A 209 -31.87 -9.65 20.57
CA GLY A 209 -32.93 -10.34 19.83
C GLY A 209 -32.56 -10.64 18.37
N MET A 210 -31.28 -10.84 18.07
CA MET A 210 -30.77 -10.99 16.70
C MET A 210 -31.05 -12.39 16.13
N ASP A 211 -31.84 -12.46 15.05
CA ASP A 211 -32.10 -13.70 14.30
C ASP A 211 -30.82 -14.25 13.67
N ALA A 212 -30.66 -15.58 13.66
CA ALA A 212 -29.48 -16.28 13.15
C ALA A 212 -29.10 -15.84 11.73
N ARG A 213 -30.08 -15.57 10.87
CA ARG A 213 -29.83 -15.10 9.48
C ARG A 213 -29.21 -13.71 9.39
N GLY A 214 -29.43 -12.85 10.38
CA GLY A 214 -28.88 -11.49 10.44
C GLY A 214 -27.55 -11.38 11.18
N GLN A 215 -27.12 -12.43 11.90
CA GLN A 215 -25.97 -12.36 12.80
C GLN A 215 -24.68 -11.98 12.07
N ALA A 216 -24.34 -12.65 10.97
CA ALA A 216 -23.12 -12.34 10.21
C ALA A 216 -23.10 -10.87 9.73
N ALA A 217 -24.18 -10.41 9.11
CA ALA A 217 -24.29 -9.02 8.62
C ALA A 217 -24.17 -8.00 9.76
N TYR A 218 -24.84 -8.25 10.90
CA TYR A 218 -24.75 -7.36 12.05
C TYR A 218 -23.34 -7.31 12.63
N LEU A 219 -22.71 -8.47 12.85
CA LEU A 219 -21.34 -8.56 13.34
C LEU A 219 -20.35 -7.85 12.41
N SER A 220 -20.49 -8.01 11.09
CA SER A 220 -19.69 -7.28 10.10
C SER A 220 -19.87 -5.77 10.23
N ALA A 221 -21.10 -5.28 10.33
CA ALA A 221 -21.38 -3.84 10.46
C ALA A 221 -20.84 -3.25 11.77
N VAL A 222 -20.96 -4.00 12.88
CA VAL A 222 -20.41 -3.64 14.19
C VAL A 222 -18.89 -3.49 14.12
N LEU A 223 -18.21 -4.44 13.45
CA LEU A 223 -16.76 -4.40 13.31
C LEU A 223 -16.29 -3.28 12.38
N MET A 224 -17.02 -3.02 11.28
CA MET A 224 -16.75 -1.91 10.36
C MET A 224 -16.84 -0.53 11.04
N ALA A 225 -17.66 -0.38 12.08
CA ALA A 225 -17.76 0.87 12.84
C ALA A 225 -16.49 1.21 13.64
N ILE A 226 -15.58 0.25 13.81
CA ILE A 226 -14.23 0.42 14.39
C ILE A 226 -13.18 -0.23 13.48
N GLY A 227 -13.39 -0.09 12.17
CA GLY A 227 -12.62 -0.78 11.13
C GLY A 227 -11.12 -0.48 11.17
N GLY A 228 -10.72 0.66 11.73
CA GLY A 228 -9.33 1.05 11.91
C GLY A 228 -8.55 0.14 12.83
N TRP A 229 -9.02 0.02 14.09
CA TRP A 229 -8.46 -0.97 15.02
C TRP A 229 -8.73 -2.40 14.58
N GLY A 230 -9.83 -2.65 13.85
CA GLY A 230 -10.06 -3.92 13.18
C GLY A 230 -8.92 -4.28 12.22
N ALA A 231 -8.47 -3.34 11.39
CA ALA A 231 -7.38 -3.54 10.45
C ALA A 231 -6.04 -3.78 11.15
N TRP A 232 -5.80 -3.13 12.30
CA TRP A 232 -4.63 -3.42 13.14
C TRP A 232 -4.66 -4.86 13.69
N CYS A 233 -5.79 -5.30 14.24
CA CYS A 233 -5.93 -6.68 14.73
C CYS A 233 -5.83 -7.70 13.58
N ALA A 234 -6.34 -7.37 12.40
CA ALA A 234 -6.17 -8.18 11.19
C ALA A 234 -4.69 -8.28 10.77
N TYR A 235 -3.89 -7.22 10.97
CA TYR A 235 -2.45 -7.25 10.75
C TYR A 235 -1.73 -8.18 11.73
N GLU A 236 -2.02 -8.11 13.03
CA GLU A 236 -1.44 -9.02 14.03
C GLU A 236 -1.74 -10.49 13.69
N ARG A 237 -3.00 -10.78 13.31
CA ARG A 237 -3.41 -12.10 12.81
C ARG A 237 -2.70 -12.51 11.53
N TRP A 238 -2.50 -11.58 10.59
CA TRP A 238 -1.75 -11.83 9.37
C TRP A 238 -0.30 -12.24 9.67
N GLN A 239 0.38 -11.49 10.55
CA GLN A 239 1.75 -11.78 10.97
C GLN A 239 1.85 -13.12 11.71
N ALA A 240 0.90 -13.41 12.61
CA ALA A 240 0.84 -14.69 13.31
C ALA A 240 0.74 -15.87 12.32
N ARG A 241 -0.15 -15.77 11.31
CA ARG A 241 -0.34 -16.80 10.28
C ARG A 241 0.86 -16.99 9.38
N LEU A 242 1.54 -15.90 9.01
CA LEU A 242 2.82 -15.96 8.30
C LEU A 242 3.91 -16.69 9.10
N ALA A 243 3.82 -16.68 10.44
CA ALA A 243 4.68 -17.43 11.34
C ALA A 243 4.13 -18.82 11.74
N GLY A 244 3.06 -19.30 11.08
CA GLY A 244 2.44 -20.60 11.36
C GLY A 244 1.63 -20.67 12.66
N LYS A 245 1.23 -19.53 13.22
CA LYS A 245 0.37 -19.36 14.40
C LYS A 245 -0.99 -18.77 14.00
N ASP A 246 -1.84 -18.47 14.96
CA ASP A 246 -3.05 -17.67 14.76
C ASP A 246 -3.21 -16.67 15.92
N ASP A 247 -4.07 -15.68 15.74
CA ASP A 247 -4.34 -14.62 16.73
C ASP A 247 -5.86 -14.34 16.80
N ASP A 248 -6.39 -14.07 17.99
CA ASP A 248 -7.81 -13.86 18.24
C ASP A 248 -8.20 -12.42 18.61
N GLN A 249 -7.28 -11.45 18.53
CA GLN A 249 -7.53 -10.07 18.97
C GLN A 249 -8.69 -9.40 18.22
N LEU A 250 -8.86 -9.74 16.93
CA LEU A 250 -9.98 -9.22 16.13
C LEU A 250 -11.34 -9.71 16.65
N GLU A 251 -11.41 -10.95 17.14
CA GLU A 251 -12.62 -11.51 17.77
C GLU A 251 -12.87 -10.85 19.13
N GLN A 252 -11.81 -10.58 19.89
CA GLN A 252 -11.91 -9.85 21.15
C GLN A 252 -12.39 -8.41 20.94
N LEU A 253 -11.91 -7.73 19.90
CA LEU A 253 -12.37 -6.39 19.53
C LEU A 253 -13.85 -6.39 19.09
N LEU A 254 -14.28 -7.41 18.32
CA LEU A 254 -15.69 -7.60 17.98
C LEU A 254 -16.54 -7.78 19.25
N ALA A 255 -16.09 -8.58 20.22
CA ALA A 255 -16.78 -8.75 21.50
C ALA A 255 -16.92 -7.43 22.26
N ILE A 256 -15.88 -6.59 22.29
CA ILE A 256 -15.91 -5.25 22.88
C ILE A 256 -16.97 -4.38 22.19
N ARG A 257 -16.88 -4.24 20.86
CA ARG A 257 -17.73 -3.31 20.11
C ARG A 257 -19.19 -3.77 20.10
N LEU A 258 -19.46 -5.07 20.06
CA LEU A 258 -20.80 -5.64 20.18
C LEU A 258 -21.37 -5.49 21.60
N THR A 259 -20.53 -5.65 22.63
CA THR A 259 -20.99 -5.42 24.02
C THR A 259 -21.44 -3.97 24.19
N TRP A 260 -20.73 -3.00 23.60
CA TRP A 260 -21.19 -1.61 23.56
C TRP A 260 -22.59 -1.45 22.96
N GLU A 261 -22.87 -2.10 21.83
CA GLU A 261 -24.22 -2.08 21.23
C GLU A 261 -25.27 -2.61 22.20
N TRP A 262 -24.99 -3.72 22.88
CA TRP A 262 -25.91 -4.33 23.83
C TRP A 262 -26.12 -3.48 25.09
N LEU A 263 -25.06 -2.90 25.64
CA LEU A 263 -25.14 -2.00 26.79
C LEU A 263 -26.00 -0.76 26.47
N LEU A 264 -25.82 -0.17 25.28
CA LEU A 264 -26.58 1.01 24.86
C LEU A 264 -28.03 0.69 24.52
N HIS A 265 -28.30 -0.53 24.03
CA HIS A 265 -29.65 -1.03 23.77
C HIS A 265 -30.44 -1.10 25.08
N ASP A 266 -29.86 -1.72 26.11
CA ASP A 266 -30.54 -1.89 27.40
C ASP A 266 -30.58 -0.58 28.21
N ASP A 267 -29.63 0.33 28.00
CA ASP A 267 -29.66 1.68 28.57
C ASP A 267 -30.61 2.64 27.82
N ALA A 268 -31.19 2.22 26.69
CA ALA A 268 -32.00 3.09 25.85
C ALA A 268 -33.31 3.52 26.53
N PRO A 269 -33.67 4.82 26.45
CA PRO A 269 -35.02 5.25 26.78
C PRO A 269 -36.07 4.45 25.97
N THR A 270 -37.25 4.25 26.56
CA THR A 270 -38.34 3.54 25.91
C THR A 270 -38.69 4.20 24.57
N GLY A 271 -38.73 3.42 23.50
CA GLY A 271 -39.05 3.90 22.15
C GLY A 271 -37.86 4.34 21.31
N THR A 272 -36.63 4.38 21.84
CA THR A 272 -35.42 4.69 21.05
C THR A 272 -35.14 3.63 19.98
N VAL A 273 -35.32 2.35 20.30
CA VAL A 273 -35.11 1.24 19.36
C VAL A 273 -36.46 0.86 18.73
N PRO A 274 -36.63 1.01 17.41
CA PRO A 274 -37.89 0.71 16.75
C PRO A 274 -38.28 -0.78 16.85
N ALA A 275 -39.57 -1.05 16.94
CA ALA A 275 -40.09 -2.41 16.85
C ALA A 275 -39.67 -3.05 15.51
N GLY A 276 -39.11 -4.26 15.57
CA GLY A 276 -38.64 -4.99 14.39
C GLY A 276 -37.26 -4.57 13.87
N TRP A 277 -36.51 -3.69 14.56
CA TRP A 277 -35.13 -3.33 14.20
C TRP A 277 -34.24 -4.57 13.97
N ALA A 278 -34.21 -5.50 14.93
CA ALA A 278 -33.41 -6.71 14.82
C ALA A 278 -33.79 -7.58 13.61
N ALA A 279 -35.08 -7.61 13.23
CA ALA A 279 -35.56 -8.37 12.08
C ALA A 279 -35.11 -7.78 10.72
N GLN A 280 -34.76 -6.49 10.66
CA GLN A 280 -34.25 -5.86 9.44
C GLN A 280 -32.89 -6.45 9.03
N TRP A 281 -32.07 -6.88 9.99
CA TRP A 281 -30.77 -7.48 9.72
C TRP A 281 -30.86 -8.83 8.99
N SER A 282 -31.95 -9.58 9.18
CA SER A 282 -32.22 -10.79 8.37
C SER A 282 -32.51 -10.47 6.90
N ALA A 283 -32.76 -9.21 6.56
CA ALA A 283 -32.97 -8.73 5.20
C ALA A 283 -31.77 -7.99 4.61
N ALA A 284 -30.58 -8.05 5.24
CA ALA A 284 -29.38 -7.35 4.78
C ALA A 284 -29.01 -7.69 3.32
N ASP A 285 -29.10 -8.96 2.92
CA ASP A 285 -28.85 -9.37 1.52
C ASP A 285 -29.87 -8.78 0.54
N ALA A 286 -31.12 -8.58 0.97
CA ALA A 286 -32.14 -7.96 0.14
C ALA A 286 -31.86 -6.47 -0.04
N LEU A 287 -31.41 -5.79 1.02
CA LEU A 287 -30.97 -4.40 0.94
C LEU A 287 -29.74 -4.27 0.04
N ALA A 288 -28.75 -5.16 0.16
CA ALA A 288 -27.59 -5.18 -0.72
C ALA A 288 -27.99 -5.31 -2.19
N ARG A 289 -28.93 -6.20 -2.55
CA ARG A 289 -29.45 -6.29 -3.93
C ARG A 289 -30.14 -5.00 -4.39
N GLN A 290 -30.84 -4.30 -3.50
CA GLN A 290 -31.45 -3.01 -3.81
C GLN A 290 -30.36 -1.95 -4.08
N CYS A 291 -29.32 -1.89 -3.24
CA CYS A 291 -28.17 -1.01 -3.43
C CYS A 291 -27.45 -1.31 -4.75
N GLU A 292 -27.28 -2.58 -5.12
CA GLU A 292 -26.65 -2.99 -6.39
C GLU A 292 -27.40 -2.42 -7.59
N GLY A 293 -28.73 -2.55 -7.61
CA GLY A 293 -29.57 -1.96 -8.65
C GLY A 293 -29.50 -0.42 -8.69
N ALA A 294 -29.45 0.23 -7.52
CA ALA A 294 -29.35 1.69 -7.42
C ALA A 294 -27.99 2.25 -7.90
N GLN A 295 -26.93 1.44 -7.84
CA GLN A 295 -25.57 1.80 -8.25
C GLN A 295 -25.25 1.40 -9.70
N ALA A 296 -26.14 0.72 -10.43
CA ALA A 296 -25.85 0.16 -11.76
C ALA A 296 -25.29 1.20 -12.75
N LEU A 297 -25.89 2.39 -12.83
CA LEU A 297 -25.39 3.48 -13.68
C LEU A 297 -24.00 3.98 -13.26
N ASP A 298 -23.72 3.97 -11.95
CA ASP A 298 -22.44 4.48 -11.42
C ASP A 298 -21.29 3.55 -11.83
N TRP A 299 -21.54 2.23 -11.88
CA TRP A 299 -20.59 1.24 -12.37
C TRP A 299 -20.36 1.32 -13.88
N LEU A 300 -21.39 1.61 -14.67
CA LEU A 300 -21.22 1.86 -16.11
C LEU A 300 -20.41 3.13 -16.38
N LEU A 301 -20.59 4.19 -15.58
CA LEU A 301 -19.75 5.39 -15.65
C LEU A 301 -18.29 5.10 -15.27
N GLN A 302 -18.08 4.26 -14.25
CA GLN A 302 -16.75 3.79 -13.86
C GLN A 302 -16.08 3.01 -15.00
N ASP A 303 -16.77 2.05 -15.61
CA ASP A 303 -16.30 1.27 -16.76
C ASP A 303 -15.97 2.15 -17.96
N ALA A 304 -16.79 3.16 -18.24
CA ALA A 304 -16.56 4.10 -19.33
C ALA A 304 -15.32 4.97 -19.09
N LEU A 305 -15.10 5.44 -17.87
CA LEU A 305 -13.90 6.19 -17.51
C LEU A 305 -12.63 5.34 -17.64
N GLU A 306 -12.67 4.09 -17.18
CA GLU A 306 -11.55 3.15 -17.31
C GLU A 306 -11.28 2.82 -18.79
N THR A 307 -12.34 2.65 -19.58
CA THR A 307 -12.22 2.48 -21.04
C THR A 307 -11.54 3.69 -21.67
N ALA A 308 -11.91 4.93 -21.30
CA ALA A 308 -11.27 6.15 -21.80
C ALA A 308 -9.75 6.17 -21.54
N TYR A 309 -9.32 5.69 -20.37
CA TYR A 309 -7.89 5.54 -20.05
C TYR A 309 -7.21 4.41 -20.83
N GLN A 310 -7.89 3.29 -21.03
CA GLN A 310 -7.34 2.11 -21.68
C GLN A 310 -7.09 2.34 -23.18
N GLN A 311 -7.92 3.13 -23.88
CA GLN A 311 -7.85 3.27 -25.33
C GLN A 311 -6.47 3.72 -25.87
N PRO A 312 -5.84 4.79 -25.35
CA PRO A 312 -4.50 5.18 -25.79
C PRO A 312 -3.44 4.11 -25.53
N LEU A 313 -3.55 3.34 -24.44
CA LEU A 313 -2.62 2.24 -24.13
C LEU A 313 -2.80 1.07 -25.10
N LEU A 314 -4.04 0.68 -25.39
CA LEU A 314 -4.37 -0.35 -26.36
C LEU A 314 -3.82 0.02 -27.76
N ALA A 315 -3.99 1.28 -28.17
CA ALA A 315 -3.41 1.79 -29.42
C ALA A 315 -1.88 1.82 -29.41
N GLY A 316 -1.27 2.08 -28.25
CA GLY A 316 0.17 2.16 -28.09
C GLY A 316 0.87 0.80 -28.11
N LEU A 317 0.29 -0.20 -27.42
CA LEU A 317 0.85 -1.54 -27.22
C LEU A 317 0.61 -2.50 -28.39
N SER A 318 -0.34 -2.17 -29.29
CA SER A 318 -0.56 -2.89 -30.54
C SER A 318 0.44 -2.53 -31.65
N LYS A 319 1.20 -1.42 -31.49
CA LYS A 319 2.26 -1.05 -32.42
C LYS A 319 3.43 -2.04 -32.33
N ALA A 320 4.16 -2.17 -33.43
CA ALA A 320 5.36 -3.01 -33.50
C ALA A 320 6.35 -2.61 -32.39
N ALA A 321 6.85 -3.62 -31.67
CA ALA A 321 7.83 -3.43 -30.61
C ALA A 321 9.09 -2.73 -31.14
N ALA A 322 9.71 -1.90 -30.31
CA ALA A 322 10.99 -1.30 -30.64
C ALA A 322 12.07 -2.37 -30.85
N ALA A 323 13.04 -2.11 -31.72
CA ALA A 323 14.17 -3.01 -31.88
C ALA A 323 14.99 -3.05 -30.57
N PRO A 324 15.37 -4.24 -30.07
CA PRO A 324 16.17 -4.33 -28.85
C PRO A 324 17.54 -3.66 -29.04
N VAL A 325 18.05 -3.04 -27.97
CA VAL A 325 19.40 -2.48 -27.95
C VAL A 325 20.41 -3.61 -28.21
N LYS A 326 21.19 -3.49 -29.28
CA LYS A 326 22.26 -4.44 -29.60
C LYS A 326 23.47 -4.13 -28.70
N ALA A 327 23.90 -5.12 -27.89
CA ALA A 327 25.08 -5.04 -27.02
C ALA A 327 25.11 -3.80 -26.08
N PRO A 328 24.20 -3.72 -25.11
CA PRO A 328 24.15 -2.59 -24.18
C PRO A 328 25.46 -2.43 -23.40
N GLN A 329 25.88 -1.17 -23.19
CA GLN A 329 27.03 -0.86 -22.33
C GLN A 329 26.65 -0.89 -20.85
N VAL A 330 25.37 -0.63 -20.56
CA VAL A 330 24.79 -0.72 -19.23
C VAL A 330 23.44 -1.42 -19.31
N GLN A 331 23.23 -2.41 -18.44
CA GLN A 331 21.89 -2.92 -18.13
C GLN A 331 21.47 -2.37 -16.76
N ALA A 332 20.33 -1.71 -16.68
CA ALA A 332 19.84 -1.11 -15.44
C ALA A 332 18.55 -1.77 -14.99
N LEU A 333 18.63 -2.55 -13.92
CA LEU A 333 17.51 -3.18 -13.23
C LEU A 333 16.89 -2.14 -12.29
N PHE A 334 15.65 -1.73 -12.56
CA PHE A 334 14.90 -0.80 -11.73
C PHE A 334 13.74 -1.51 -11.03
N CYS A 335 13.33 -0.98 -9.88
CA CYS A 335 12.02 -1.29 -9.32
C CYS A 335 10.89 -1.03 -10.34
N ILE A 336 9.84 -1.84 -10.33
CA ILE A 336 8.63 -1.66 -11.16
C ILE A 336 7.82 -0.40 -10.84
N ASP A 337 8.20 0.37 -9.81
CA ASP A 337 7.52 1.58 -9.32
C ASP A 337 7.20 2.59 -10.44
N VAL A 338 5.99 3.16 -10.42
CA VAL A 338 5.51 4.09 -11.46
C VAL A 338 6.33 5.38 -11.55
N ARG A 339 6.97 5.81 -10.45
CA ARG A 339 7.85 6.98 -10.42
C ARG A 339 9.20 6.65 -11.09
N SER A 340 9.62 5.39 -11.04
CA SER A 340 10.81 4.93 -11.75
C SER A 340 10.58 4.81 -13.26
N GLU A 341 9.34 4.70 -13.74
CA GLU A 341 9.02 4.70 -15.18
C GLU A 341 9.53 5.97 -15.88
N VAL A 342 9.25 7.14 -15.29
CA VAL A 342 9.67 8.44 -15.83
C VAL A 342 11.19 8.52 -15.92
N PHE A 343 11.89 8.10 -14.86
CA PHE A 343 13.35 8.09 -14.83
C PHE A 343 13.95 7.12 -15.85
N ARG A 344 13.40 5.90 -15.99
CA ARG A 344 13.83 4.91 -16.97
C ARG A 344 13.72 5.43 -18.40
N ARG A 345 12.56 6.00 -18.74
CA ARG A 345 12.32 6.60 -20.07
C ARG A 345 13.29 7.75 -20.34
N ALA A 346 13.53 8.61 -19.34
CA ALA A 346 14.53 9.68 -19.45
C ALA A 346 15.94 9.13 -19.67
N LEU A 347 16.34 8.07 -18.95
CA LEU A 347 17.65 7.44 -19.06
C LEU A 347 17.90 6.84 -20.45
N GLU A 348 16.93 6.08 -20.96
CA GLU A 348 16.99 5.53 -22.32
C GLU A 348 17.02 6.64 -23.38
N GLY A 349 16.35 7.77 -23.12
CA GLY A 349 16.33 8.93 -24.00
C GLY A 349 17.59 9.83 -23.95
N VAL A 350 18.47 9.67 -22.96
CA VAL A 350 19.76 10.39 -22.88
C VAL A 350 20.93 9.52 -23.33
N ASP A 351 20.87 8.20 -23.17
CA ASP A 351 21.92 7.28 -23.56
C ASP A 351 21.36 6.01 -24.18
N ALA A 352 21.39 5.95 -25.51
CA ALA A 352 20.90 4.81 -26.29
C ALA A 352 21.70 3.51 -26.08
N SER A 353 22.83 3.56 -25.36
CA SER A 353 23.59 2.37 -24.98
C SER A 353 23.13 1.72 -23.67
N VAL A 354 22.16 2.33 -22.99
CA VAL A 354 21.55 1.81 -21.76
C VAL A 354 20.30 1.01 -22.09
N GLN A 355 20.19 -0.19 -21.53
CA GLN A 355 18.96 -0.99 -21.52
C GLN A 355 18.38 -0.99 -20.11
N THR A 356 17.14 -0.52 -19.92
CA THR A 356 16.47 -0.66 -18.62
C THR A 356 15.63 -1.94 -18.57
N ARG A 357 15.48 -2.49 -17.37
CA ARG A 357 14.58 -3.60 -17.06
C ARG A 357 13.84 -3.29 -15.76
N GLY A 358 12.61 -3.74 -15.64
CA GLY A 358 11.79 -3.60 -14.45
C GLY A 358 11.62 -4.92 -13.72
N PHE A 359 11.83 -4.91 -12.40
CA PHE A 359 11.59 -6.04 -11.51
C PHE A 359 11.14 -5.52 -10.13
N ALA A 360 10.45 -6.33 -9.32
CA ALA A 360 10.01 -5.88 -8.00
C ALA A 360 11.21 -5.48 -7.11
N GLY A 361 11.11 -4.39 -6.34
CA GLY A 361 12.25 -3.75 -5.66
C GLY A 361 13.01 -4.59 -4.63
N PHE A 362 12.42 -5.68 -4.14
CA PHE A 362 13.11 -6.64 -3.27
C PHE A 362 14.05 -7.59 -4.04
N PHE A 363 14.00 -7.55 -5.37
CA PHE A 363 14.84 -8.30 -6.30
C PHE A 363 14.82 -9.82 -6.11
N GLY A 364 13.70 -10.37 -5.62
CA GLY A 364 13.57 -11.82 -5.41
C GLY A 364 14.28 -12.31 -4.14
N LEU A 365 14.82 -11.42 -3.31
CA LEU A 365 15.52 -11.77 -2.07
C LEU A 365 14.53 -11.83 -0.89
N PRO A 366 14.23 -13.01 -0.31
CA PRO A 366 13.34 -13.14 0.85
C PRO A 366 14.09 -12.81 2.15
N ILE A 367 14.59 -11.59 2.28
CA ILE A 367 15.52 -11.19 3.35
C ILE A 367 14.84 -10.35 4.44
N ALA A 368 15.28 -10.54 5.67
CA ALA A 368 15.24 -9.54 6.73
C ALA A 368 16.61 -8.86 6.85
N TYR A 369 16.66 -7.67 7.45
CA TYR A 369 17.87 -6.92 7.68
C TYR A 369 18.10 -6.68 9.17
N ALA A 370 19.31 -7.01 9.63
CA ALA A 370 19.77 -6.81 11.00
C ALA A 370 21.13 -6.07 11.02
N PRO A 371 21.12 -4.74 11.23
CA PRO A 371 22.36 -3.97 11.35
C PRO A 371 23.22 -4.43 12.52
N VAL A 372 24.54 -4.42 12.36
CA VAL A 372 25.45 -4.92 13.39
C VAL A 372 25.41 -4.02 14.63
N GLY A 373 25.36 -4.59 15.83
CA GLY A 373 25.31 -3.80 17.07
C GLY A 373 24.00 -3.03 17.28
N SER A 374 22.91 -3.46 16.64
CA SER A 374 21.54 -3.01 16.88
C SER A 374 20.65 -4.20 17.29
N ALA A 375 19.57 -3.94 18.03
CA ALA A 375 18.51 -4.93 18.27
C ALA A 375 17.47 -4.97 17.13
N LEU A 376 17.57 -4.06 16.16
CA LEU A 376 16.67 -3.97 15.03
C LEU A 376 16.77 -5.22 14.15
N THR A 377 15.63 -5.83 13.86
CA THR A 377 15.47 -6.78 12.75
C THR A 377 14.20 -6.38 12.02
N ARG A 378 14.27 -6.16 10.71
CA ARG A 378 13.12 -5.74 9.90
C ARG A 378 13.01 -6.49 8.58
N PRO A 379 11.79 -6.77 8.09
CA PRO A 379 11.59 -7.33 6.77
C PRO A 379 12.05 -6.36 5.67
N GLN A 380 12.54 -6.90 4.54
CA GLN A 380 12.96 -6.17 3.34
C GLN A 380 12.35 -6.81 2.08
N LEU A 381 11.08 -7.21 2.19
CA LEU A 381 10.32 -7.97 1.18
C LEU A 381 8.82 -7.61 1.28
N PRO A 382 7.98 -8.02 0.31
CA PRO A 382 6.56 -7.68 0.32
C PRO A 382 5.85 -8.23 1.56
N GLY A 383 4.87 -7.50 2.11
CA GLY A 383 4.11 -7.92 3.31
C GLY A 383 3.33 -9.23 3.18
N LEU A 384 3.22 -9.76 1.95
CA LEU A 384 2.63 -11.06 1.64
C LEU A 384 3.53 -12.25 2.01
N LEU A 385 4.82 -12.03 2.25
CA LEU A 385 5.84 -13.08 2.38
C LEU A 385 6.59 -12.99 3.71
N SER A 386 6.97 -14.16 4.24
CA SER A 386 7.87 -14.26 5.40
C SER A 386 9.33 -14.26 4.95
N PRO A 387 10.24 -13.53 5.64
CA PRO A 387 11.67 -13.65 5.40
C PRO A 387 12.15 -15.10 5.61
N ALA A 388 13.00 -15.58 4.70
CA ALA A 388 13.68 -16.87 4.81
C ALA A 388 15.18 -16.73 5.10
N LEU A 389 15.74 -15.54 4.87
CA LEU A 389 17.15 -15.22 5.00
C LEU A 389 17.31 -13.95 5.85
N CYS A 390 18.49 -13.76 6.44
CA CYS A 390 18.84 -12.55 7.17
C CYS A 390 20.16 -11.98 6.63
N VAL A 391 20.12 -10.70 6.23
CA VAL A 391 21.28 -9.93 5.81
C VAL A 391 21.78 -9.12 6.99
N THR A 392 23.09 -9.15 7.22
CA THR A 392 23.76 -8.33 8.23
C THR A 392 24.81 -7.43 7.59
N GLU A 393 25.26 -6.42 8.32
CA GLU A 393 26.39 -5.59 7.87
C GLU A 393 27.72 -6.30 8.11
N SER A 394 28.65 -6.12 7.16
CA SER A 394 30.04 -6.56 7.21
C SER A 394 30.96 -5.35 7.05
N ALA A 395 32.08 -5.35 7.76
CA ALA A 395 33.14 -4.35 7.63
C ALA A 395 34.34 -4.87 6.81
N GLY A 396 34.22 -6.05 6.19
CA GLY A 396 35.32 -6.76 5.53
C GLY A 396 36.35 -7.40 6.48
N ASP A 397 36.42 -6.93 7.73
CA ASP A 397 37.21 -7.49 8.82
C ASP A 397 36.33 -7.78 10.05
N ALA A 398 36.45 -8.99 10.60
CA ALA A 398 35.61 -9.45 11.71
C ALA A 398 35.86 -8.68 13.01
N HIS A 399 37.10 -8.28 13.27
CA HIS A 399 37.46 -7.51 14.46
C HIS A 399 36.91 -6.09 14.37
N LEU A 400 37.07 -5.42 13.23
CA LEU A 400 36.49 -4.11 12.96
C LEU A 400 34.96 -4.14 13.11
N ALA A 401 34.29 -5.14 12.54
CA ALA A 401 32.85 -5.30 12.69
C ALA A 401 32.43 -5.41 14.17
N GLN A 402 33.18 -6.15 14.99
CA GLN A 402 32.92 -6.28 16.42
C GLN A 402 33.10 -4.95 17.18
N VAL A 403 34.15 -4.18 16.84
CA VAL A 403 34.41 -2.85 17.43
C VAL A 403 33.27 -1.88 17.11
N LEU A 404 32.89 -1.78 15.84
CA LEU A 404 31.79 -0.94 15.38
C LEU A 404 30.46 -1.34 16.03
N ALA A 405 30.21 -2.65 16.15
CA ALA A 405 29.03 -3.16 16.85
C ALA A 405 29.01 -2.75 18.34
N GLY A 406 30.16 -2.77 19.02
CA GLY A 406 30.29 -2.31 20.40
C GLY A 406 30.10 -0.80 20.56
N GLN A 407 30.59 -0.02 19.60
CA GLN A 407 30.39 1.44 19.55
C GLN A 407 28.93 1.81 19.32
N ARG A 408 28.29 1.21 18.31
CA ARG A 408 26.87 1.43 18.01
C ARG A 408 25.99 1.09 19.21
N ARG A 409 26.19 -0.08 19.84
CA ARG A 409 25.44 -0.49 21.04
C ARG A 409 25.54 0.53 22.16
N ARG A 410 26.75 0.99 22.49
CA ARG A 410 26.97 1.99 23.56
C ARG A 410 26.28 3.31 23.23
N ALA A 411 26.38 3.78 21.99
CA ALA A 411 25.75 5.02 21.55
C ALA A 411 24.21 4.94 21.60
N LEU A 412 23.62 3.84 21.11
CA LEU A 412 22.17 3.61 21.15
C LEU A 412 21.65 3.45 22.58
N GLN A 413 22.35 2.71 23.44
CA GLN A 413 22.01 2.59 24.87
C GLN A 413 22.06 3.95 25.57
N TRP A 414 23.05 4.80 25.23
CA TRP A 414 23.14 6.13 25.81
C TRP A 414 21.97 7.03 25.37
N ARG A 415 21.61 7.00 24.08
CA ARG A 415 20.42 7.70 23.57
C ARG A 415 19.14 7.22 24.27
N ALA A 416 18.95 5.91 24.38
CA ALA A 416 17.78 5.34 25.04
C ALA A 416 17.65 5.78 26.51
N ARG A 417 18.76 5.79 27.27
CA ARG A 417 18.78 6.29 28.66
C ARG A 417 18.44 7.78 28.73
N TRP A 418 18.92 8.56 27.78
CA TRP A 418 18.66 9.99 27.71
C TRP A 418 17.20 10.29 27.35
N ASP A 419 16.61 9.53 26.43
CA ASP A 419 15.20 9.63 26.08
C ASP A 419 14.30 9.21 27.26
N GLN A 420 14.66 8.13 27.98
CA GLN A 420 13.99 7.73 29.23
C GLN A 420 14.07 8.83 30.30
N PHE A 421 15.22 9.48 30.46
CA PHE A 421 15.38 10.60 31.39
C PHE A 421 14.50 11.79 30.99
N ARG A 422 14.40 12.12 29.70
CA ARG A 422 13.53 13.21 29.21
C ARG A 422 12.04 12.90 29.41
N ALA A 423 11.65 11.64 29.24
CA ALA A 423 10.27 11.19 29.38
C ALA A 423 9.84 10.93 30.83
N ALA A 424 10.78 10.89 31.79
CA ALA A 424 10.44 10.60 33.17
C ALA A 424 9.64 11.76 33.82
N PRO A 425 8.55 11.46 34.57
CA PRO A 425 7.68 12.48 35.14
C PRO A 425 8.39 13.51 36.04
N ALA A 426 9.42 13.07 36.77
CA ALA A 426 10.16 13.93 37.69
C ALA A 426 11.12 14.91 36.98
N SER A 427 11.48 14.65 35.72
CA SER A 427 12.48 15.42 34.98
C SER A 427 11.92 16.13 33.75
N GLY A 428 10.74 15.75 33.24
CA GLY A 428 10.17 16.35 32.03
C GLY A 428 10.07 17.88 32.08
N PHE A 429 9.46 18.43 33.14
CA PHE A 429 9.34 19.89 33.29
C PHE A 429 10.69 20.57 33.51
N SER A 430 11.50 20.09 34.46
CA SER A 430 12.81 20.68 34.76
C SER A 430 13.78 20.59 33.57
N PHE A 431 13.67 19.56 32.74
CA PHE A 431 14.44 19.42 31.50
C PHE A 431 14.07 20.50 30.50
N VAL A 432 12.76 20.72 30.27
CA VAL A 432 12.27 21.78 29.38
C VAL A 432 12.68 23.16 29.90
N GLU A 433 12.56 23.42 31.20
CA GLU A 433 12.96 24.71 31.79
C GLU A 433 14.47 24.95 31.68
N SER A 434 15.30 23.93 31.93
CA SER A 434 16.75 24.08 31.98
C SER A 434 17.42 24.12 30.60
N LEU A 435 16.91 23.33 29.65
CA LEU A 435 17.56 23.12 28.35
C LEU A 435 16.69 23.56 27.17
N GLY A 436 15.41 23.88 27.37
CA GLY A 436 14.46 24.23 26.31
C GLY A 436 14.89 25.42 25.45
N LEU A 437 15.46 26.48 26.06
CA LEU A 437 15.96 27.64 25.30
C LEU A 437 17.09 27.27 24.32
N LEU A 438 17.91 26.26 24.64
CA LEU A 438 18.98 25.78 23.74
C LEU A 438 18.41 25.10 22.48
N TYR A 439 17.21 24.53 22.57
CA TYR A 439 16.51 23.98 21.40
C TYR A 439 16.03 25.07 20.45
N GLY A 440 15.85 26.31 20.90
CA GLY A 440 15.41 27.42 20.03
C GLY A 440 16.35 27.63 18.83
N ALA A 441 17.65 27.60 19.06
CA ALA A 441 18.65 27.70 17.99
C ALA A 441 18.62 26.49 17.05
N GLN A 442 18.39 25.29 17.59
CA GLN A 442 18.24 24.08 16.79
C GLN A 442 16.99 24.12 15.91
N LEU A 443 15.84 24.53 16.45
CA LEU A 443 14.58 24.69 15.72
C LEU A 443 14.69 25.77 14.63
N ALA A 444 15.36 26.88 14.94
CA ALA A 444 15.63 27.92 13.96
C ALA A 444 16.50 27.38 12.81
N ARG A 445 17.56 26.61 13.12
CA ARG A 445 18.40 25.97 12.11
C ARG A 445 17.65 24.92 11.29
N GLN A 446 16.77 24.14 11.90
CA GLN A 446 15.95 23.13 11.23
C GLN A 446 14.84 23.75 10.35
N SER A 447 14.44 24.98 10.63
CA SER A 447 13.49 25.75 9.81
C SER A 447 14.12 26.45 8.60
N LEU A 448 15.45 26.51 8.50
CA LEU A 448 16.13 27.05 7.32
C LEU A 448 16.13 26.02 6.17
N PRO A 449 15.99 26.45 4.91
CA PRO A 449 16.08 25.55 3.76
C PRO A 449 17.40 24.77 3.77
N SER A 450 17.32 23.45 3.65
CA SER A 450 18.49 22.57 3.64
C SER A 450 18.49 21.70 2.40
N GLY A 451 19.57 21.77 1.64
CA GLY A 451 19.83 20.83 0.53
C GLY A 451 20.66 19.61 0.94
N ALA A 452 20.95 19.43 2.23
CA ALA A 452 21.86 18.39 2.70
C ALA A 452 21.24 16.99 2.55
N THR A 453 22.07 16.00 2.23
CA THR A 453 21.67 14.60 2.27
C THR A 453 21.36 14.21 3.72
N PRO A 454 20.14 13.75 4.03
CA PRO A 454 19.80 13.35 5.39
C PRO A 454 20.62 12.12 5.80
N ALA A 455 20.98 12.06 7.08
CA ALA A 455 21.60 10.88 7.64
C ALA A 455 20.59 9.73 7.61
N ARG A 456 21.06 8.55 7.20
CA ARG A 456 20.27 7.33 7.25
C ARG A 456 20.05 6.94 8.70
N TRP A 457 18.81 6.65 9.07
CA TRP A 457 18.49 6.30 10.44
C TRP A 457 19.09 4.93 10.82
N GLU A 458 19.38 4.06 9.86
CA GLU A 458 20.08 2.79 10.06
C GLU A 458 21.53 2.97 10.52
N ASP A 459 22.12 4.12 10.20
CA ASP A 459 23.49 4.46 10.59
C ASP A 459 23.54 5.03 12.02
N ALA A 460 22.38 5.14 12.70
CA ALA A 460 22.28 5.66 14.05
C ALA A 460 23.22 4.94 15.02
N GLY A 461 23.96 5.73 15.80
CA GLY A 461 24.95 5.24 16.76
C GLY A 461 26.37 5.09 16.21
N LEU A 462 26.59 5.35 14.92
CA LEU A 462 27.92 5.43 14.32
C LEU A 462 28.18 6.81 13.67
N PRO A 463 29.45 7.26 13.64
CA PRO A 463 29.89 8.35 12.78
C PRO A 463 29.70 8.01 11.28
N PRO A 464 29.41 9.00 10.41
CA PRO A 464 29.16 8.75 8.98
C PRO A 464 30.29 8.02 8.25
N ALA A 465 31.55 8.33 8.57
CA ALA A 465 32.70 7.69 7.94
C ALA A 465 32.80 6.20 8.27
N GLU A 466 32.46 5.82 9.52
CA GLU A 466 32.45 4.42 9.95
C GLU A 466 31.22 3.68 9.43
N ALA A 467 30.05 4.33 9.39
CA ALA A 467 28.86 3.74 8.79
C ALA A 467 29.05 3.45 7.29
N ALA A 468 29.78 4.31 6.57
CA ALA A 468 30.08 4.13 5.16
C ALA A 468 30.98 2.91 4.85
N THR A 469 31.72 2.37 5.83
CA THR A 469 32.51 1.14 5.63
C THR A 469 31.67 -0.13 5.76
N LEU A 470 30.46 -0.04 6.32
CA LEU A 470 29.57 -1.17 6.52
C LEU A 470 28.75 -1.47 5.25
N ARG A 471 28.75 -2.74 4.85
CA ARG A 471 28.03 -3.24 3.67
C ARG A 471 27.08 -4.37 4.04
N PRO A 472 25.80 -4.32 3.66
CA PRO A 472 24.88 -5.45 3.81
C PRO A 472 25.37 -6.62 2.95
N GLN A 473 25.63 -7.76 3.58
CA GLN A 473 26.08 -8.98 2.92
C GLN A 473 25.22 -10.16 3.34
N MET A 474 25.01 -11.11 2.42
CA MET A 474 24.37 -12.38 2.74
C MET A 474 25.43 -13.33 3.30
N PRO A 475 25.25 -13.88 4.52
CA PRO A 475 26.21 -14.85 5.09
C PRO A 475 26.51 -16.02 4.15
N GLN A 476 25.47 -16.51 3.44
CA GLN A 476 25.56 -17.60 2.48
C GLN A 476 26.56 -17.33 1.36
N ALA A 477 26.69 -16.08 0.90
CA ALA A 477 27.63 -15.74 -0.17
C ALA A 477 29.09 -16.06 0.22
N LEU A 478 29.41 -16.02 1.52
CA LEU A 478 30.74 -16.26 2.06
C LEU A 478 30.89 -17.68 2.63
N SER A 479 29.91 -18.16 3.40
CA SER A 479 30.02 -19.43 4.13
C SER A 479 29.52 -20.66 3.37
N ALA A 480 28.65 -20.48 2.38
CA ALA A 480 28.06 -21.54 1.56
C ALA A 480 27.82 -21.06 0.11
N PRO A 481 28.89 -20.81 -0.68
CA PRO A 481 28.78 -20.21 -2.01
C PRO A 481 27.85 -20.96 -2.98
N GLU A 482 27.66 -22.27 -2.81
CA GLU A 482 26.70 -23.09 -3.53
C GLU A 482 25.24 -22.70 -3.25
N GLU A 483 24.89 -22.38 -2.00
CA GLU A 483 23.57 -21.85 -1.65
C GLU A 483 23.39 -20.44 -2.20
N GLY A 484 24.45 -19.62 -2.13
CA GLY A 484 24.50 -18.31 -2.76
C GLY A 484 24.26 -18.38 -4.27
N ALA A 485 24.88 -19.35 -4.96
CA ALA A 485 24.69 -19.58 -6.38
C ALA A 485 23.26 -20.03 -6.71
N ALA A 486 22.63 -20.86 -5.88
CA ALA A 486 21.24 -21.24 -6.04
C ALA A 486 20.28 -20.03 -5.89
N ILE A 487 20.56 -19.11 -4.96
CA ILE A 487 19.82 -17.84 -4.83
C ILE A 487 20.02 -16.98 -6.08
N ALA A 488 21.27 -16.77 -6.50
CA ALA A 488 21.61 -15.99 -7.68
C ALA A 488 20.93 -16.54 -8.95
N HIS A 489 20.94 -17.86 -9.13
CA HIS A 489 20.29 -18.54 -10.23
C HIS A 489 18.78 -18.24 -10.28
N ARG A 490 18.07 -18.40 -9.15
CA ARG A 490 16.63 -18.11 -9.07
C ARG A 490 16.33 -16.65 -9.39
N VAL A 491 17.10 -15.72 -8.82
CA VAL A 491 16.89 -14.27 -9.03
C VAL A 491 17.14 -13.88 -10.48
N LEU A 492 18.27 -14.28 -11.07
CA LEU A 492 18.61 -13.95 -12.46
C LEU A 492 17.64 -14.58 -13.46
N THR A 493 17.18 -15.80 -13.20
CA THR A 493 16.15 -16.46 -13.99
C THR A 493 14.84 -15.69 -13.94
N ALA A 494 14.36 -15.31 -12.76
CA ALA A 494 13.14 -14.52 -12.60
C ALA A 494 13.22 -13.14 -13.29
N MET A 495 14.41 -12.54 -13.35
CA MET A 495 14.65 -11.28 -14.07
C MET A 495 14.81 -11.44 -15.59
N GLY A 496 14.87 -12.67 -16.09
CA GLY A 496 15.21 -12.98 -17.47
C GLY A 496 16.61 -12.49 -17.87
N LEU A 497 17.54 -12.35 -16.91
CA LEU A 497 18.91 -11.90 -17.11
C LEU A 497 19.87 -13.08 -16.96
N VAL A 498 19.79 -14.01 -17.90
CA VAL A 498 20.54 -15.29 -17.89
C VAL A 498 21.68 -15.31 -18.90
N ARG A 499 21.74 -14.33 -19.80
CA ARG A 499 22.73 -14.18 -20.88
C ARG A 499 22.86 -12.72 -21.30
N ASP A 500 23.84 -12.44 -22.18
CA ASP A 500 24.06 -11.13 -22.79
C ASP A 500 24.25 -10.00 -21.77
N PHE A 501 25.03 -10.29 -20.73
CA PHE A 501 25.35 -9.34 -19.67
C PHE A 501 26.16 -8.16 -20.21
N ALA A 502 25.72 -6.94 -19.87
CA ALA A 502 26.48 -5.73 -20.12
C ALA A 502 27.75 -5.68 -19.23
N PRO A 503 28.78 -4.91 -19.62
CA PRO A 503 29.95 -4.69 -18.77
C PRO A 503 29.61 -4.07 -17.40
N LEU A 504 28.59 -3.19 -17.36
CA LEU A 504 28.03 -2.68 -16.11
C LEU A 504 26.57 -3.09 -15.98
N VAL A 505 26.20 -3.60 -14.82
CA VAL A 505 24.79 -3.86 -14.46
C VAL A 505 24.44 -3.03 -13.23
N LEU A 506 23.59 -2.02 -13.41
CA LEU A 506 23.05 -1.21 -12.31
C LEU A 506 21.87 -1.95 -11.67
N VAL A 507 21.92 -2.16 -10.35
CA VAL A 507 20.79 -2.66 -9.55
C VAL A 507 20.21 -1.47 -8.78
N ALA A 508 19.17 -0.85 -9.32
CA ALA A 508 18.55 0.36 -8.80
C ALA A 508 17.28 0.06 -7.99
N GLY A 509 17.43 -0.03 -6.67
CA GLY A 509 16.30 0.11 -5.75
C GLY A 509 15.78 1.55 -5.76
N HIS A 510 14.64 1.80 -5.11
CA HIS A 510 14.17 3.17 -4.89
C HIS A 510 13.84 3.42 -3.41
N GLY A 511 13.76 4.68 -3.05
CA GLY A 511 13.33 5.18 -1.76
C GLY A 511 12.91 6.64 -1.90
N SER A 512 12.27 7.16 -0.88
CA SER A 512 11.83 8.56 -0.81
C SER A 512 12.63 9.33 0.22
N GLN A 513 12.42 10.64 0.26
CA GLN A 513 13.01 11.52 1.26
C GLN A 513 11.93 12.47 1.78
N SER A 514 11.70 12.44 3.09
CA SER A 514 10.82 13.40 3.75
C SER A 514 11.27 13.65 5.19
N ALA A 515 11.01 14.86 5.68
CA ALA A 515 11.20 15.22 7.08
C ALA A 515 9.86 15.23 7.81
N ASN A 516 9.84 14.81 9.09
CA ASN A 516 8.67 14.87 9.96
C ASN A 516 7.37 14.32 9.35
N ASN A 517 7.45 13.11 8.78
CA ASN A 517 6.33 12.52 8.06
C ASN A 517 6.00 11.13 8.64
N PRO A 518 4.91 10.99 9.41
CA PRO A 518 4.46 9.69 9.93
C PRO A 518 4.23 8.63 8.83
N HIS A 519 3.93 9.07 7.60
CA HIS A 519 3.65 8.22 6.45
C HIS A 519 4.87 7.99 5.55
N ALA A 520 6.10 8.22 6.04
CA ALA A 520 7.32 8.12 5.23
C ALA A 520 7.49 6.74 4.58
N ALA A 521 7.23 5.65 5.30
CA ALA A 521 7.32 4.29 4.76
C ALA A 521 6.38 4.05 3.56
N GLY A 522 5.22 4.73 3.53
CA GLY A 522 4.27 4.68 2.41
C GLY A 522 4.76 5.33 1.12
N LEU A 523 5.82 6.15 1.19
CA LEU A 523 6.49 6.75 0.03
C LEU A 523 7.70 5.91 -0.42
N ASP A 524 8.22 5.03 0.42
CA ASP A 524 9.30 4.10 0.08
C ASP A 524 8.78 2.93 -0.78
N CYS A 525 9.51 1.81 -0.83
CA CYS A 525 9.16 0.69 -1.67
C CYS A 525 8.16 -0.24 -0.99
N GLY A 526 6.93 -0.31 -1.52
CA GLY A 526 5.94 -1.28 -1.06
C GLY A 526 6.38 -2.74 -1.22
N ALA A 527 7.17 -3.04 -2.26
CA ALA A 527 7.74 -4.38 -2.47
C ALA A 527 8.89 -4.70 -1.48
N CYS A 528 9.44 -3.71 -0.78
CA CYS A 528 10.43 -3.93 0.29
C CYS A 528 9.82 -3.78 1.69
N GLY A 529 8.49 -3.77 1.82
CA GLY A 529 7.83 -3.64 3.12
C GLY A 529 7.88 -2.23 3.71
N GLY A 530 7.74 -1.20 2.86
CA GLY A 530 7.79 0.20 3.28
C GLY A 530 9.21 0.67 3.62
N GLN A 531 10.22 -0.01 3.07
CA GLN A 531 11.64 0.31 3.27
C GLN A 531 12.27 0.77 1.95
N THR A 532 13.39 1.48 2.03
CA THR A 532 14.19 1.76 0.83
C THR A 532 14.79 0.48 0.25
N GLY A 533 14.84 0.39 -1.08
CA GLY A 533 15.45 -0.74 -1.79
C GLY A 533 16.99 -0.79 -1.72
N ALA A 534 17.63 0.08 -0.93
CA ALA A 534 19.08 0.18 -0.84
C ALA A 534 19.73 -1.11 -0.32
N VAL A 535 19.14 -1.73 0.70
CA VAL A 535 19.69 -2.98 1.28
C VAL A 535 19.62 -4.13 0.28
N ASN A 536 18.47 -4.33 -0.37
CA ASN A 536 18.29 -5.37 -1.37
C ASN A 536 19.22 -5.19 -2.58
N ALA A 537 19.36 -3.95 -3.08
CA ALA A 537 20.26 -3.64 -4.19
C ALA A 537 21.71 -3.98 -3.85
N ARG A 538 22.19 -3.54 -2.68
CA ARG A 538 23.57 -3.80 -2.20
C ARG A 538 23.82 -5.28 -1.99
N ALA A 539 22.90 -5.98 -1.30
CA ALA A 539 23.03 -7.41 -1.03
C ALA A 539 23.03 -8.25 -2.32
N LEU A 540 22.20 -7.90 -3.31
CA LEU A 540 22.20 -8.59 -4.60
C LEU A 540 23.47 -8.32 -5.40
N ALA A 541 23.91 -7.05 -5.47
CA ALA A 541 25.12 -6.70 -6.22
C ALA A 541 26.37 -7.38 -5.61
N ASP A 542 26.47 -7.43 -4.29
CA ASP A 542 27.53 -8.14 -3.57
C ASP A 542 27.51 -9.65 -3.85
N LEU A 543 26.33 -10.29 -3.75
CA LEU A 543 26.16 -11.71 -4.12
C LEU A 543 26.63 -12.00 -5.54
N LEU A 544 26.18 -11.19 -6.51
CA LEU A 544 26.48 -11.38 -7.92
C LEU A 544 27.90 -10.98 -8.32
N ASN A 545 28.62 -10.22 -7.48
CA ASN A 545 30.03 -9.89 -7.67
C ASN A 545 30.98 -10.88 -6.98
N THR A 546 30.46 -11.73 -6.07
CA THR A 546 31.28 -12.68 -5.32
C THR A 546 31.83 -13.78 -6.24
N PRO A 547 33.17 -13.95 -6.38
CA PRO A 547 33.76 -14.90 -7.31
C PRO A 547 33.34 -16.35 -7.06
N ALA A 548 33.36 -16.81 -5.81
CA ALA A 548 32.97 -18.17 -5.45
C ALA A 548 31.52 -18.47 -5.86
N VAL A 549 30.60 -17.51 -5.69
CA VAL A 549 29.21 -17.66 -6.13
C VAL A 549 29.13 -17.77 -7.65
N ARG A 550 29.92 -17.00 -8.41
CA ARG A 550 29.95 -17.09 -9.88
C ARG A 550 30.50 -18.44 -10.37
N GLU A 551 31.51 -18.99 -9.70
CA GLU A 551 32.06 -20.31 -10.00
C GLU A 551 31.01 -21.42 -9.84
N HIS A 552 30.22 -21.36 -8.77
CA HIS A 552 29.12 -22.31 -8.53
C HIS A 552 27.86 -22.03 -9.38
N LEU A 553 27.70 -20.81 -9.90
CA LEU A 553 26.58 -20.43 -10.77
C LEU A 553 26.75 -20.95 -12.20
N ALA A 554 27.98 -21.02 -12.71
CA ALA A 554 28.25 -21.47 -14.09
C ALA A 554 27.74 -22.91 -14.38
N PRO A 555 27.92 -23.91 -13.49
CA PRO A 555 27.31 -25.23 -13.64
C PRO A 555 25.78 -25.23 -13.66
N LEU A 556 25.13 -24.20 -13.10
CA LEU A 556 23.67 -24.03 -13.15
C LEU A 556 23.20 -23.39 -14.47
N GLY A 557 24.10 -23.18 -15.43
CA GLY A 557 23.77 -22.72 -16.79
C GLY A 557 23.81 -21.19 -16.98
N ILE A 558 24.23 -20.43 -15.97
CA ILE A 558 24.37 -18.96 -16.07
C ILE A 558 25.84 -18.58 -15.87
N THR A 559 26.47 -18.07 -16.93
CA THR A 559 27.85 -17.58 -16.88
C THR A 559 27.86 -16.06 -16.93
N ILE A 560 28.23 -15.43 -15.82
CA ILE A 560 28.46 -13.99 -15.75
C ILE A 560 29.89 -13.70 -16.23
N PRO A 561 30.11 -12.90 -17.29
CA PRO A 561 31.45 -12.56 -17.76
C PRO A 561 32.30 -11.90 -16.67
N SER A 562 33.61 -12.17 -16.67
CA SER A 562 34.56 -11.49 -15.76
C SER A 562 34.64 -9.98 -16.02
N SER A 563 34.26 -9.54 -17.22
CA SER A 563 34.11 -8.13 -17.60
C SER A 563 32.80 -7.49 -17.12
N THR A 564 31.92 -8.23 -16.44
CA THR A 564 30.65 -7.70 -15.92
C THR A 564 30.77 -7.41 -14.42
N HIS A 565 30.43 -6.18 -14.05
CA HIS A 565 30.37 -5.74 -12.66
C HIS A 565 28.98 -5.18 -12.32
N PHE A 566 28.42 -5.62 -11.18
CA PHE A 566 27.14 -5.15 -10.67
C PHE A 566 27.37 -3.97 -9.74
N VAL A 567 26.64 -2.87 -9.95
CA VAL A 567 26.74 -1.65 -9.12
C VAL A 567 25.38 -1.41 -8.47
N PRO A 568 25.28 -1.37 -7.14
CA PRO A 568 24.02 -1.03 -6.48
C PRO A 568 23.74 0.47 -6.60
N GLY A 569 22.47 0.84 -6.67
CA GLY A 569 22.03 2.23 -6.71
C GLY A 569 20.69 2.43 -6.04
N LEU A 570 20.42 3.69 -5.67
CA LEU A 570 19.15 4.11 -5.08
C LEU A 570 18.60 5.31 -5.86
N HIS A 571 17.44 5.12 -6.48
CA HIS A 571 16.63 6.18 -7.04
C HIS A 571 15.83 6.86 -5.92
N ASN A 572 16.17 8.11 -5.59
CA ASN A 572 15.39 8.96 -4.70
C ASN A 572 14.18 9.52 -5.48
N THR A 573 12.99 9.01 -5.19
CA THR A 573 11.76 9.37 -5.90
C THR A 573 11.28 10.78 -5.59
N THR A 574 11.75 11.41 -4.52
CA THR A 574 11.39 12.77 -4.17
C THR A 574 12.19 13.78 -5.00
N THR A 575 13.49 13.53 -5.21
CA THR A 575 14.41 14.45 -5.92
C THR A 575 14.75 14.03 -7.35
N ASP A 576 14.38 12.81 -7.76
CA ASP A 576 14.80 12.13 -8.99
C ASP A 576 16.34 12.08 -9.14
N GLU A 577 17.05 11.95 -8.02
CA GLU A 577 18.49 11.68 -8.01
C GLU A 577 18.71 10.16 -7.92
N LEU A 578 19.57 9.61 -8.77
CA LEU A 578 20.01 8.22 -8.64
C LEU A 578 21.44 8.20 -8.12
N VAL A 579 21.59 7.77 -6.87
CA VAL A 579 22.89 7.67 -6.20
C VAL A 579 23.44 6.27 -6.37
N LEU A 580 24.67 6.17 -6.90
CA LEU A 580 25.41 4.91 -6.94
C LEU A 580 25.97 4.62 -5.54
N LEU A 581 25.67 3.42 -5.04
CA LEU A 581 26.11 2.91 -3.75
C LEU A 581 27.36 2.04 -3.96
N ASP A 582 28.23 1.99 -2.95
CA ASP A 582 29.45 1.16 -2.96
C ASP A 582 30.32 1.35 -4.23
N ALA A 583 30.33 2.56 -4.79
CA ALA A 583 31.02 2.86 -6.05
C ALA A 583 32.56 2.75 -5.94
N ASP A 584 33.08 2.77 -4.72
CA ASP A 584 34.48 2.50 -4.38
C ASP A 584 34.87 1.02 -4.59
N ALA A 585 33.90 0.11 -4.64
CA ALA A 585 34.12 -1.30 -4.96
C ALA A 585 34.26 -1.58 -6.48
N VAL A 586 33.99 -0.59 -7.33
CA VAL A 586 34.03 -0.76 -8.78
C VAL A 586 35.49 -0.88 -9.26
N PRO A 587 35.86 -1.93 -10.03
CA PRO A 587 37.22 -2.11 -10.49
C PRO A 587 37.71 -0.96 -11.38
N PRO A 588 39.01 -0.60 -11.35
CA PRO A 588 39.58 0.46 -12.19
C PRO A 588 39.36 0.28 -13.70
N SER A 589 39.18 -0.97 -14.16
CA SER A 589 38.85 -1.29 -15.56
C SER A 589 37.49 -0.74 -16.01
N HIS A 590 36.62 -0.33 -15.09
CA HIS A 590 35.28 0.16 -15.35
C HIS A 590 35.11 1.67 -15.09
N THR A 591 36.13 2.38 -14.60
CA THR A 591 36.05 3.80 -14.22
C THR A 591 35.44 4.69 -15.31
N ALA A 592 35.90 4.56 -16.56
CA ALA A 592 35.36 5.37 -17.67
C ALA A 592 33.87 5.09 -17.94
N ARG A 593 33.43 3.83 -17.79
CA ARG A 593 32.01 3.45 -17.95
C ARG A 593 31.18 3.95 -16.78
N LEU A 594 31.73 3.90 -15.57
CA LEU A 594 31.09 4.41 -14.36
C LEU A 594 30.85 5.93 -14.45
N GLU A 595 31.84 6.70 -14.90
CA GLU A 595 31.71 8.14 -15.08
C GLU A 595 30.70 8.50 -16.18
N ARG A 596 30.68 7.74 -17.29
CA ARG A 596 29.62 7.89 -18.30
C ARG A 596 28.24 7.60 -17.71
N LEU A 597 28.10 6.51 -16.93
CA LEU A 597 26.84 6.18 -16.27
C LEU A 597 26.41 7.30 -15.32
N ARG A 598 27.31 7.86 -14.49
CA ARG A 598 27.02 9.02 -13.62
C ARG A 598 26.49 10.21 -14.41
N ALA A 599 27.11 10.54 -15.55
CA ALA A 599 26.65 11.62 -16.41
C ALA A 599 25.26 11.35 -16.99
N SER A 600 25.00 10.13 -17.47
CA SER A 600 23.69 9.71 -17.99
C SER A 600 22.61 9.74 -16.90
N LEU A 601 22.91 9.27 -15.69
CA LEU A 601 21.99 9.32 -14.54
C LEU A 601 21.65 10.77 -14.14
N HIS A 602 22.65 11.64 -14.12
CA HIS A 602 22.45 13.06 -13.82
C HIS A 602 21.54 13.73 -14.87
N ALA A 603 21.79 13.50 -16.16
CA ALA A 603 20.98 14.02 -17.25
C ALA A 603 19.54 13.45 -17.25
N ALA A 604 19.38 12.16 -16.96
CA ALA A 604 18.08 11.51 -16.81
C ALA A 604 17.26 12.14 -15.69
N GLY A 605 17.88 12.35 -14.53
CA GLY A 605 17.25 13.03 -13.40
C GLY A 605 16.81 14.45 -13.74
N GLN A 606 17.59 15.21 -14.52
CA GLN A 606 17.19 16.56 -14.95
C GLN A 606 15.90 16.52 -15.78
N ARG A 607 15.80 15.58 -16.72
CA ARG A 607 14.58 15.42 -17.54
C ARG A 607 13.38 14.98 -16.70
N ALA A 608 13.56 14.02 -15.78
CA ALA A 608 12.50 13.54 -14.89
C ALA A 608 11.96 14.66 -13.98
N ARG A 609 12.84 15.46 -13.37
CA ARG A 609 12.44 16.64 -12.58
C ARG A 609 11.66 17.66 -13.40
N ALA A 610 12.14 17.96 -14.61
CA ALA A 610 11.49 18.92 -15.49
C ALA A 610 10.06 18.48 -15.87
N GLU A 611 9.85 17.20 -16.16
CA GLU A 611 8.52 16.64 -16.44
C GLU A 611 7.56 16.79 -15.24
N ARG A 612 8.06 16.57 -14.02
CA ARG A 612 7.26 16.62 -12.80
C ARG A 612 7.06 18.02 -12.23
N ALA A 613 7.87 19.01 -12.61
CA ALA A 613 7.90 20.33 -12.00
C ALA A 613 6.51 20.97 -11.87
N ALA A 614 5.69 20.90 -12.93
CA ALA A 614 4.34 21.45 -12.92
C ALA A 614 3.43 20.78 -11.88
N SER A 615 3.51 19.45 -11.75
CA SER A 615 2.70 18.70 -10.78
C SER A 615 3.03 19.03 -9.32
N LEU A 616 4.22 19.55 -9.05
CA LEU A 616 4.70 19.90 -7.71
C LEU A 616 4.59 21.40 -7.42
N GLY A 617 4.04 22.20 -8.35
CA GLY A 617 3.99 23.66 -8.23
C GLY A 617 5.35 24.34 -8.36
N LEU A 618 6.30 23.72 -9.07
CA LEU A 618 7.68 24.19 -9.25
C LEU A 618 7.97 24.68 -10.69
N THR A 619 6.92 25.02 -11.46
CA THR A 619 7.04 25.48 -12.85
C THR A 619 7.98 26.68 -13.01
N SER A 620 8.03 27.58 -12.02
CA SER A 620 8.92 28.75 -12.01
C SER A 620 10.41 28.38 -12.08
N PHE A 621 10.78 27.17 -11.65
CA PHE A 621 12.16 26.68 -11.67
C PHE A 621 12.45 25.78 -12.88
N ALA A 622 11.45 25.43 -13.70
CA ALA A 622 11.60 24.46 -14.80
C ALA A 622 12.66 24.87 -15.83
N GLY A 623 12.89 26.17 -16.03
CA GLY A 623 13.93 26.69 -16.93
C GLY A 623 15.36 26.63 -16.37
N ASN A 624 15.55 26.28 -15.09
CA ASN A 624 16.87 26.20 -14.45
C ASN A 624 17.00 24.85 -13.71
N PRO A 625 17.65 23.84 -14.32
CA PRO A 625 17.77 22.50 -13.73
C PRO A 625 18.43 22.46 -12.35
N GLN A 626 19.39 23.35 -12.09
CA GLN A 626 20.08 23.41 -10.80
C GLN A 626 19.18 24.00 -9.72
N ALA A 627 18.48 25.09 -10.03
CA ALA A 627 17.51 25.68 -9.11
C ALA A 627 16.38 24.71 -8.78
N LEU A 628 15.86 24.00 -9.80
CA LEU A 628 14.80 23.00 -9.60
C LEU A 628 15.25 21.86 -8.68
N LEU A 629 16.46 21.31 -8.90
CA LEU A 629 17.01 20.28 -8.01
C LEU A 629 17.17 20.80 -6.58
N GLN A 630 17.69 22.02 -6.41
CA GLN A 630 17.85 22.62 -5.09
C GLN A 630 16.51 22.80 -4.38
N SER A 631 15.48 23.31 -5.06
CA SER A 631 14.12 23.43 -4.50
C SER A 631 13.52 22.09 -4.11
N LEU A 632 13.79 21.01 -4.86
CA LEU A 632 13.33 19.67 -4.49
C LEU A 632 14.05 19.13 -3.25
N ARG A 633 15.36 19.35 -3.12
CA ARG A 633 16.10 18.95 -1.91
C ARG A 633 15.64 19.71 -0.67
N GLU A 634 15.43 21.02 -0.82
CA GLU A 634 14.86 21.87 0.24
C GLU A 634 13.45 21.41 0.63
N ARG A 635 12.59 21.14 -0.37
CA ARG A 635 11.25 20.59 -0.16
C ARG A 635 11.26 19.25 0.59
N ALA A 636 12.18 18.35 0.23
CA ALA A 636 12.29 17.02 0.85
C ALA A 636 12.75 17.09 2.32
N ASN A 637 13.51 18.12 2.67
CA ASN A 637 14.05 18.33 4.01
C ASN A 637 13.21 19.29 4.88
N ASP A 638 12.23 19.96 4.31
CA ASP A 638 11.33 20.86 5.02
C ASP A 638 10.34 20.04 5.88
N TRP A 639 10.46 20.18 7.20
CA TRP A 639 9.64 19.48 8.19
C TRP A 639 8.19 20.00 8.25
N ALA A 640 7.90 21.16 7.66
CA ALA A 640 6.54 21.67 7.46
C ALA A 640 5.92 21.22 6.13
N GLN A 641 6.72 20.59 5.24
CA GLN A 641 6.24 20.14 3.95
C GLN A 641 5.33 18.92 4.08
N VAL A 642 4.02 19.16 3.95
CA VAL A 642 3.02 18.07 3.97
C VAL A 642 3.04 17.19 2.72
N ARG A 643 3.56 17.70 1.60
CA ARG A 643 3.57 17.04 0.27
C ARG A 643 4.99 16.95 -0.29
N PRO A 644 5.93 16.23 0.33
CA PRO A 644 7.31 16.13 -0.18
C PRO A 644 7.33 15.64 -1.63
N GLU A 645 6.52 14.62 -1.92
CA GLU A 645 6.18 14.13 -3.25
C GLU A 645 4.75 13.59 -3.28
N TRP A 646 4.31 13.07 -4.43
CA TRP A 646 2.96 12.50 -4.62
C TRP A 646 2.88 10.98 -4.41
N GLY A 647 3.99 10.29 -4.16
CA GLY A 647 4.01 8.84 -4.04
C GLY A 647 3.46 8.17 -5.31
N LEU A 648 2.58 7.18 -5.14
CA LEU A 648 2.03 6.35 -6.21
C LEU A 648 0.69 6.89 -6.73
N VAL A 649 0.43 8.19 -6.55
CA VAL A 649 -0.80 8.81 -7.01
C VAL A 649 -0.99 8.60 -8.52
N ASN A 650 -2.25 8.48 -8.92
CA ASN A 650 -2.64 8.30 -10.32
C ASN A 650 -2.13 7.03 -11.03
N ASN A 651 -1.60 6.04 -10.29
CA ASN A 651 -1.32 4.71 -10.84
C ASN A 651 -2.58 4.10 -11.46
N ALA A 652 -2.43 3.41 -12.59
CA ALA A 652 -3.57 2.90 -13.36
C ALA A 652 -3.27 1.67 -14.24
N ALA A 653 -2.00 1.34 -14.51
CA ALA A 653 -1.65 0.17 -15.32
C ALA A 653 -0.50 -0.66 -14.73
N PHE A 654 -0.46 -1.94 -15.09
CA PHE A 654 0.67 -2.84 -14.86
C PHE A 654 1.00 -3.57 -16.15
N ILE A 655 2.21 -3.40 -16.69
CA ILE A 655 2.63 -4.01 -17.95
C ILE A 655 3.68 -5.08 -17.66
N VAL A 656 3.35 -6.32 -18.01
CA VAL A 656 4.18 -7.52 -17.91
C VAL A 656 4.53 -7.98 -19.32
N ALA A 657 5.60 -7.41 -19.86
CA ALA A 657 6.03 -7.67 -21.23
C ALA A 657 7.49 -7.23 -21.40
N PRO A 658 8.18 -7.63 -22.48
CA PRO A 658 9.51 -7.10 -22.77
C PRO A 658 9.45 -5.57 -22.91
N ARG A 659 10.43 -4.83 -22.35
CA ARG A 659 10.50 -3.36 -22.42
C ARG A 659 10.24 -2.78 -23.82
N ALA A 660 10.67 -3.50 -24.86
CA ALA A 660 10.45 -3.15 -26.26
C ALA A 660 8.97 -2.89 -26.65
N ARG A 661 7.99 -3.49 -25.95
CA ARG A 661 6.55 -3.27 -26.21
C ARG A 661 6.07 -1.88 -25.80
N SER A 662 6.72 -1.25 -24.82
CA SER A 662 6.28 0.03 -24.24
C SER A 662 7.33 1.14 -24.35
N GLN A 663 8.47 0.89 -24.99
CA GLN A 663 9.60 1.83 -25.04
C GLN A 663 9.26 3.17 -25.68
N HIS A 664 8.45 3.15 -26.73
CA HIS A 664 8.01 4.33 -27.48
C HIS A 664 6.85 5.09 -26.82
N LEU A 665 6.32 4.62 -25.69
CA LEU A 665 5.16 5.21 -25.04
C LEU A 665 5.59 6.14 -23.90
N ASN A 666 4.91 7.29 -23.82
CA ASN A 666 4.86 8.07 -22.58
C ASN A 666 3.70 7.56 -21.75
N LEU A 667 4.00 6.86 -20.65
CA LEU A 667 3.01 6.29 -19.73
C LEU A 667 2.64 7.26 -18.60
N GLY A 668 3.22 8.46 -18.58
CA GLY A 668 2.92 9.54 -17.65
C GLY A 668 3.19 9.21 -16.18
N GLY A 669 4.09 8.26 -15.87
CA GLY A 669 4.30 7.79 -14.50
C GLY A 669 3.08 7.11 -13.89
N ARG A 670 2.22 6.48 -14.72
CA ARG A 670 0.98 5.81 -14.27
C ARG A 670 1.04 4.28 -14.36
N ALA A 671 2.12 3.72 -14.91
CA ALA A 671 2.24 2.31 -15.17
C ALA A 671 3.38 1.67 -14.37
N PHE A 672 3.06 0.59 -13.66
CA PHE A 672 4.08 -0.31 -13.15
C PHE A 672 4.65 -1.12 -14.32
N LEU A 673 5.97 -1.27 -14.39
CA LEU A 673 6.64 -1.89 -15.54
C LEU A 673 7.47 -3.09 -15.09
N HIS A 674 7.03 -4.30 -15.42
CA HIS A 674 7.76 -5.55 -15.18
C HIS A 674 8.23 -6.14 -16.50
N ASP A 675 9.54 -6.33 -16.63
CA ASP A 675 10.10 -7.01 -17.79
C ASP A 675 9.89 -8.52 -17.65
N TYR A 676 9.35 -9.14 -18.69
CA TYR A 676 9.05 -10.58 -18.74
C TYR A 676 9.16 -11.09 -20.17
N ASP A 677 9.79 -12.25 -20.36
CA ASP A 677 9.92 -12.94 -21.65
C ASP A 677 9.55 -14.41 -21.46
N HIS A 678 8.33 -14.78 -21.88
CA HIS A 678 7.80 -16.13 -21.70
C HIS A 678 8.66 -17.23 -22.34
N ARG A 679 9.53 -16.90 -23.31
CA ARG A 679 10.43 -17.88 -23.95
C ARG A 679 11.54 -18.35 -23.01
N LEU A 680 11.81 -17.58 -21.96
CA LEU A 680 12.76 -17.92 -20.89
C LEU A 680 12.08 -18.63 -19.71
N ASP A 681 10.76 -18.86 -19.78
CA ASP A 681 9.93 -19.40 -18.70
C ASP A 681 9.08 -20.59 -19.19
N PRO A 682 9.71 -21.69 -19.64
CA PRO A 682 9.00 -22.81 -20.28
C PRO A 682 8.03 -23.56 -19.35
N ASP A 683 8.24 -23.48 -18.03
CA ASP A 683 7.37 -24.07 -17.01
C ASP A 683 6.35 -23.07 -16.42
N ASN A 684 6.36 -21.82 -16.89
CA ASN A 684 5.53 -20.71 -16.42
C ASN A 684 5.73 -20.36 -14.92
N ALA A 685 6.86 -20.73 -14.33
CA ALA A 685 7.13 -20.46 -12.91
C ALA A 685 7.28 -18.95 -12.65
N VAL A 686 7.91 -18.21 -13.57
CA VAL A 686 8.07 -16.75 -13.46
C VAL A 686 6.74 -16.03 -13.70
N LEU A 687 5.95 -16.46 -14.69
CA LEU A 687 4.60 -15.94 -14.90
C LEU A 687 3.72 -16.13 -13.66
N THR A 688 3.75 -17.34 -13.09
CA THR A 688 3.03 -17.67 -11.86
C THR A 688 3.46 -16.72 -10.75
N LEU A 689 4.76 -16.57 -10.50
CA LEU A 689 5.32 -15.63 -9.52
C LEU A 689 4.80 -14.20 -9.74
N ILE A 690 4.84 -13.70 -10.98
CA ILE A 690 4.41 -12.34 -11.33
C ILE A 690 2.92 -12.14 -11.01
N MET A 691 2.07 -13.09 -11.40
CA MET A 691 0.62 -13.00 -11.21
C MET A 691 0.21 -13.19 -9.75
N THR A 692 0.94 -13.98 -8.96
CA THR A 692 0.59 -14.24 -7.54
C THR A 692 1.20 -13.26 -6.56
N ALA A 693 2.23 -12.49 -6.95
CA ALA A 693 2.89 -11.53 -6.06
C ALA A 693 2.90 -10.09 -6.63
N PRO A 694 3.73 -9.69 -7.61
CA PRO A 694 3.71 -8.34 -8.19
C PRO A 694 2.32 -7.83 -8.63
N MET A 695 1.52 -8.68 -9.28
CA MET A 695 0.16 -8.29 -9.71
C MET A 695 -0.76 -8.03 -8.50
N VAL A 696 -0.65 -8.85 -7.45
CA VAL A 696 -1.41 -8.65 -6.19
C VAL A 696 -0.95 -7.38 -5.47
N VAL A 697 0.36 -7.13 -5.39
CA VAL A 697 0.92 -5.91 -4.75
C VAL A 697 0.51 -4.65 -5.50
N THR A 698 0.55 -4.66 -6.83
CA THR A 698 0.11 -3.51 -7.63
C THR A 698 -1.40 -3.27 -7.52
N ASN A 699 -2.21 -4.32 -7.40
CA ASN A 699 -3.63 -4.21 -7.06
C ASN A 699 -3.87 -3.60 -5.67
N TRP A 700 -3.12 -4.06 -4.66
CA TRP A 700 -3.18 -3.52 -3.31
C TRP A 700 -2.92 -2.02 -3.28
N ILE A 701 -1.85 -1.60 -3.94
CA ILE A 701 -1.51 -0.18 -4.08
C ILE A 701 -2.65 0.56 -4.79
N ASN A 702 -3.08 0.08 -5.96
CA ASN A 702 -4.10 0.75 -6.76
C ASN A 702 -5.41 0.95 -5.97
N LEU A 703 -5.92 -0.11 -5.33
CA LEU A 703 -7.18 -0.05 -4.60
C LEU A 703 -7.08 0.72 -3.28
N GLN A 704 -5.92 0.82 -2.64
CA GLN A 704 -5.73 1.75 -1.51
C GLN A 704 -5.90 3.20 -1.95
N TYR A 705 -5.26 3.60 -3.05
CA TYR A 705 -5.39 4.97 -3.59
C TYR A 705 -6.82 5.24 -4.06
N HIS A 706 -7.46 4.25 -4.70
CA HIS A 706 -8.86 4.30 -5.10
C HIS A 706 -9.78 4.53 -3.88
N ALA A 707 -9.69 3.67 -2.87
CA ALA A 707 -10.54 3.74 -1.68
C ALA A 707 -10.33 5.03 -0.89
N SER A 708 -9.06 5.44 -0.69
CA SER A 708 -8.73 6.69 0.01
C SER A 708 -9.21 7.93 -0.75
N THR A 709 -9.44 7.83 -2.06
CA THR A 709 -9.97 8.91 -2.91
C THR A 709 -11.49 8.94 -2.90
N VAL A 710 -12.14 7.77 -2.96
CA VAL A 710 -13.61 7.65 -3.01
C VAL A 710 -14.26 7.92 -1.64
N ASP A 711 -13.73 7.33 -0.56
CA ASP A 711 -14.23 7.51 0.81
C ASP A 711 -13.05 7.65 1.79
N ASN A 712 -12.44 8.84 1.79
CA ASN A 712 -11.30 9.14 2.66
C ASN A 712 -11.63 9.03 4.15
N LEU A 713 -12.89 9.27 4.52
CA LEU A 713 -13.32 9.23 5.92
C LEU A 713 -13.17 7.83 6.51
N ARG A 714 -13.49 6.78 5.73
CA ARG A 714 -13.40 5.37 6.18
C ARG A 714 -12.10 4.69 5.77
N TYR A 715 -11.65 4.92 4.54
CA TYR A 715 -10.54 4.18 3.94
C TYR A 715 -9.31 5.04 3.66
N GLY A 716 -9.32 6.29 4.11
CA GLY A 716 -8.16 7.18 4.08
C GLY A 716 -7.60 7.43 5.49
N SER A 717 -6.85 8.52 5.60
CA SER A 717 -6.40 9.01 6.91
C SER A 717 -6.77 10.46 7.18
N GLY A 718 -7.75 11.02 6.49
CA GLY A 718 -8.18 12.39 6.71
C GLY A 718 -7.09 13.43 6.43
N ASN A 719 -7.11 14.51 7.20
CA ASN A 719 -6.18 15.62 7.08
C ASN A 719 -4.87 15.36 7.83
N LYS A 720 -3.76 15.26 7.08
CA LYS A 720 -2.40 15.05 7.60
C LYS A 720 -1.97 16.08 8.64
N LEU A 721 -2.48 17.32 8.56
CA LEU A 721 -2.13 18.39 9.51
C LEU A 721 -2.64 18.13 10.93
N LEU A 722 -3.61 17.23 11.09
CA LEU A 722 -4.22 16.90 12.38
C LEU A 722 -3.72 15.56 12.93
N HIS A 723 -2.72 14.94 12.29
CA HIS A 723 -2.27 13.61 12.66
C HIS A 723 -1.54 13.58 14.00
N ASN A 724 -2.01 12.72 14.89
CA ASN A 724 -1.30 12.32 16.10
C ASN A 724 -0.87 10.86 15.98
N VAL A 725 0.43 10.60 16.11
CA VAL A 725 0.99 9.24 16.07
C VAL A 725 0.57 8.48 17.32
N VAL A 726 0.09 7.25 17.13
CA VAL A 726 -0.42 6.37 18.19
C VAL A 726 0.57 5.24 18.48
N GLY A 727 0.91 5.04 19.76
CA GLY A 727 1.76 3.93 20.23
C GLY A 727 3.13 3.88 19.55
N GLY A 728 3.70 5.04 19.24
CA GLY A 728 4.99 5.22 18.54
C GLY A 728 4.99 4.86 17.05
N ARG A 729 4.25 3.81 16.64
CA ARG A 729 4.27 3.31 15.25
C ARG A 729 2.95 2.70 14.75
N LEU A 730 1.92 2.55 15.59
CA LEU A 730 0.73 1.75 15.23
C LEU A 730 -0.02 2.35 14.05
N GLY A 731 -0.25 3.67 14.10
CA GLY A 731 -1.00 4.42 13.10
C GLY A 731 -1.19 5.86 13.56
N VAL A 732 -2.19 6.54 13.01
CA VAL A 732 -2.51 7.92 13.38
C VAL A 732 -3.98 8.09 13.76
N PHE A 733 -4.24 9.02 14.68
CA PHE A 733 -5.55 9.65 14.83
C PHE A 733 -5.60 10.95 14.04
N GLU A 734 -6.79 11.32 13.57
CA GLU A 734 -7.05 12.66 13.03
C GLU A 734 -7.65 13.53 14.15
N GLY A 735 -6.81 14.34 14.79
CA GLY A 735 -7.16 15.08 15.99
C GLY A 735 -6.91 14.29 17.28
N ASN A 736 -7.70 14.55 18.32
CA ASN A 736 -7.44 14.05 19.68
C ASN A 736 -7.90 12.60 19.94
N GLY A 737 -8.39 11.89 18.90
CA GLY A 737 -8.90 10.53 19.02
C GLY A 737 -9.70 10.11 17.80
N GLY A 738 -10.70 9.27 18.01
CA GLY A 738 -11.45 8.62 16.93
C GLY A 738 -10.86 7.25 16.60
N ASP A 739 -11.30 6.63 15.51
CA ASP A 739 -10.76 5.35 15.07
C ASP A 739 -9.32 5.51 14.53
N LEU A 740 -8.56 4.42 14.52
CA LEU A 740 -7.24 4.38 13.89
C LEU A 740 -7.40 4.61 12.38
N ARG A 741 -6.62 5.51 11.81
CA ARG A 741 -6.67 5.78 10.37
C ARG A 741 -5.79 4.81 9.58
N ILE A 742 -6.33 4.18 8.53
CA ILE A 742 -5.71 3.02 7.85
C ILE A 742 -5.22 3.27 6.43
N GLY A 743 -5.55 4.43 5.85
CA GLY A 743 -5.25 4.73 4.45
C GLY A 743 -4.42 5.99 4.24
N LEU A 744 -4.60 6.62 3.08
CA LEU A 744 -3.79 7.75 2.68
C LEU A 744 -4.42 9.10 3.09
N PRO A 745 -3.61 10.10 3.50
CA PRO A 745 -4.12 11.41 3.83
C PRO A 745 -4.53 12.18 2.59
N MET A 746 -5.45 13.13 2.75
CA MET A 746 -5.88 14.04 1.67
C MET A 746 -4.70 14.76 1.01
N GLN A 747 -3.64 15.07 1.74
CA GLN A 747 -2.44 15.72 1.20
C GLN A 747 -1.67 14.82 0.20
N SER A 748 -1.84 13.50 0.24
CA SER A 748 -1.27 12.58 -0.74
C SER A 748 -2.14 12.41 -2.00
N LEU A 749 -3.39 12.91 -1.97
CA LEU A 749 -4.40 12.67 -3.01
C LEU A 749 -4.93 13.95 -3.66
N HIS A 750 -4.80 15.10 -2.99
CA HIS A 750 -5.42 16.37 -3.37
C HIS A 750 -4.45 17.54 -3.16
N ASP A 751 -4.36 18.43 -4.15
CA ASP A 751 -3.48 19.61 -4.11
C ASP A 751 -4.10 20.84 -3.43
N GLY A 752 -5.39 20.79 -3.15
CA GLY A 752 -6.17 21.90 -2.58
C GLY A 752 -7.23 22.43 -3.54
N GLN A 753 -7.12 22.09 -4.82
CA GLN A 753 -8.08 22.45 -5.86
C GLN A 753 -8.70 21.23 -6.53
N VAL A 754 -7.86 20.24 -6.87
CA VAL A 754 -8.29 19.04 -7.59
C VAL A 754 -7.68 17.77 -7.01
N LEU A 755 -8.38 16.66 -7.22
CA LEU A 755 -7.85 15.33 -6.98
C LEU A 755 -6.70 15.05 -7.97
N ARG A 756 -5.58 14.56 -7.44
CA ARG A 756 -4.42 14.11 -8.20
C ARG A 756 -4.52 12.63 -8.59
N HIS A 757 -5.33 11.85 -7.89
CA HIS A 757 -5.62 10.46 -8.26
C HIS A 757 -6.95 10.39 -9.00
N THR A 758 -6.94 9.81 -10.19
CA THR A 758 -8.16 9.31 -10.85
C THR A 758 -8.40 7.89 -10.34
N PRO A 759 -9.51 7.61 -9.62
CA PRO A 759 -9.79 6.28 -9.07
C PRO A 759 -10.22 5.32 -10.18
N LEU A 760 -9.25 4.56 -10.70
CA LEU A 760 -9.43 3.55 -11.75
C LEU A 760 -9.02 2.19 -11.21
N ARG A 761 -9.74 1.13 -11.55
CA ARG A 761 -9.25 -0.24 -11.37
C ARG A 761 -8.05 -0.49 -12.27
N LEU A 762 -7.03 -1.13 -11.70
CA LEU A 762 -5.77 -1.42 -12.37
C LEU A 762 -5.98 -2.18 -13.70
N SER A 763 -5.38 -1.69 -14.78
CA SER A 763 -5.34 -2.39 -16.07
C SER A 763 -4.02 -3.15 -16.22
N VAL A 764 -4.08 -4.47 -16.17
CA VAL A 764 -2.94 -5.38 -16.25
C VAL A 764 -2.79 -5.88 -17.69
N PHE A 765 -1.62 -5.73 -18.31
CA PHE A 765 -1.32 -6.20 -19.66
C PHE A 765 -0.22 -7.26 -19.58
N ILE A 766 -0.47 -8.47 -20.10
CA ILE A 766 0.48 -9.60 -20.03
C ILE A 766 0.77 -10.12 -21.44
N GLU A 767 2.05 -10.16 -21.82
CA GLU A 767 2.54 -10.88 -23.00
C GLU A 767 2.99 -12.30 -22.62
N ALA A 768 2.13 -13.28 -22.85
CA ALA A 768 2.40 -14.71 -22.62
C ALA A 768 1.45 -15.57 -23.47
N PRO A 769 1.70 -16.88 -23.62
CA PRO A 769 0.68 -17.79 -24.15
C PRO A 769 -0.61 -17.69 -23.32
N ARG A 770 -1.77 -17.64 -23.98
CA ARG A 770 -3.06 -17.40 -23.32
C ARG A 770 -3.39 -18.53 -22.35
N GLU A 771 -3.10 -19.77 -22.74
CA GLU A 771 -3.24 -20.98 -21.95
C GLU A 771 -2.41 -20.96 -20.66
N ALA A 772 -1.25 -20.29 -20.65
CA ALA A 772 -0.42 -20.16 -19.47
C ALA A 772 -1.06 -19.21 -18.45
N ILE A 773 -1.61 -18.08 -18.91
CA ILE A 773 -2.36 -17.14 -18.06
C ILE A 773 -3.60 -17.83 -17.46
N ASP A 774 -4.35 -18.56 -18.30
CA ASP A 774 -5.53 -19.31 -17.86
C ASP A 774 -5.17 -20.40 -16.84
N ALA A 775 -4.05 -21.09 -17.02
CA ALA A 775 -3.56 -22.10 -16.07
C ALA A 775 -3.24 -21.50 -14.69
N VAL A 776 -2.58 -20.33 -14.65
CA VAL A 776 -2.31 -19.64 -13.38
C VAL A 776 -3.60 -19.22 -12.70
N MET A 777 -4.57 -18.65 -13.44
CA MET A 777 -5.88 -18.31 -12.87
C MET A 777 -6.62 -19.56 -12.35
N ALA A 778 -6.55 -20.69 -13.05
CA ALA A 778 -7.19 -21.93 -12.59
C ALA A 778 -6.57 -22.46 -11.27
N GLN A 779 -5.26 -22.31 -11.10
CA GLN A 779 -4.52 -22.81 -9.92
C GLN A 779 -4.59 -21.87 -8.71
N HIS A 780 -4.75 -20.56 -8.93
CA HIS A 780 -4.70 -19.57 -7.86
C HIS A 780 -6.01 -18.80 -7.72
N ALA A 781 -6.81 -19.19 -6.72
CA ALA A 781 -8.13 -18.60 -6.46
C ALA A 781 -8.11 -17.07 -6.33
N VAL A 782 -7.15 -16.51 -5.58
CA VAL A 782 -7.02 -15.04 -5.41
C VAL A 782 -6.85 -14.33 -6.75
N VAL A 783 -6.02 -14.86 -7.65
CA VAL A 783 -5.78 -14.28 -8.98
C VAL A 783 -7.06 -14.35 -9.82
N ARG A 784 -7.71 -15.51 -9.83
CA ARG A 784 -8.99 -15.71 -10.53
C ARG A 784 -10.06 -14.76 -10.02
N ASP A 785 -10.19 -14.61 -8.71
CA ASP A 785 -11.24 -13.81 -8.10
C ASP A 785 -10.99 -12.32 -8.37
N LEU A 786 -9.74 -11.84 -8.28
CA LEU A 786 -9.40 -10.47 -8.65
C LEU A 786 -9.78 -10.10 -10.09
N VAL A 787 -9.57 -11.02 -11.04
CA VAL A 787 -9.89 -10.80 -12.46
C VAL A 787 -11.38 -11.03 -12.73
N GLY A 788 -11.90 -12.21 -12.35
CA GLY A 788 -13.26 -12.65 -12.65
C GLY A 788 -14.35 -11.84 -11.96
N ASN A 789 -14.06 -11.30 -10.78
CA ASN A 789 -14.98 -10.44 -10.02
C ASN A 789 -14.79 -8.93 -10.32
N GLY A 790 -13.91 -8.58 -11.26
CA GLY A 790 -13.75 -7.21 -11.73
C GLY A 790 -13.09 -6.26 -10.74
N TRP A 791 -12.14 -6.74 -9.93
CA TRP A 791 -11.29 -5.92 -9.05
C TRP A 791 -10.07 -5.35 -9.79
N MET A 792 -9.81 -5.83 -11.00
CA MET A 792 -8.83 -5.33 -11.97
C MET A 792 -9.27 -5.73 -13.38
N HIS A 793 -8.70 -5.09 -14.40
CA HIS A 793 -8.84 -5.51 -15.80
C HIS A 793 -7.62 -6.30 -16.23
N LEU A 794 -7.81 -7.46 -16.86
CA LEU A 794 -6.71 -8.26 -17.41
C LEU A 794 -6.77 -8.25 -18.94
N PHE A 795 -5.68 -7.84 -19.56
CA PHE A 795 -5.47 -7.81 -21.00
C PHE A 795 -4.34 -8.76 -21.38
N TRP A 796 -4.61 -9.62 -22.35
CA TRP A 796 -3.62 -10.45 -23.03
C TRP A 796 -3.06 -9.69 -24.23
N LEU A 797 -1.73 -9.73 -24.37
CA LEU A 797 -1.00 -9.24 -25.53
C LEU A 797 -0.52 -10.45 -26.35
N GLU A 798 -0.82 -10.46 -27.65
CA GLU A 798 -0.32 -11.50 -28.55
C GLU A 798 1.21 -11.46 -28.62
N PRO A 799 1.91 -12.59 -28.37
CA PRO A 799 3.34 -12.67 -28.56
C PRO A 799 3.74 -12.28 -29.99
N GLN A 800 4.60 -11.27 -30.12
CA GLN A 800 5.10 -10.75 -31.41
C GLN A 800 4.02 -10.19 -32.37
N GLY A 801 2.75 -10.17 -31.95
CA GLY A 801 1.61 -9.74 -32.76
C GLY A 801 0.92 -8.49 -32.19
N PRO A 802 0.06 -7.85 -33.01
CA PRO A 802 -0.66 -6.64 -32.61
C PRO A 802 -1.97 -6.95 -31.87
N ARG A 803 -2.41 -8.22 -31.85
CA ARG A 803 -3.71 -8.58 -31.28
C ARG A 803 -3.70 -8.52 -29.77
N MET A 804 -4.86 -8.23 -29.22
CA MET A 804 -5.08 -8.19 -27.79
C MET A 804 -6.50 -8.65 -27.47
N ALA A 805 -6.67 -9.19 -26.27
CA ALA A 805 -7.98 -9.54 -25.73
C ALA A 805 -8.06 -9.15 -24.26
N GLN A 806 -9.26 -8.81 -23.80
CA GLN A 806 -9.55 -8.59 -22.39
C GLN A 806 -10.22 -9.83 -21.80
N CYS A 807 -9.79 -10.27 -20.63
CA CYS A 807 -10.52 -11.26 -19.85
C CYS A 807 -11.68 -10.55 -19.13
N TRP A 808 -12.91 -10.91 -19.49
CA TRP A 808 -14.14 -10.35 -18.93
C TRP A 808 -15.09 -11.48 -18.59
N GLN A 809 -15.52 -11.56 -17.32
CA GLN A 809 -16.41 -12.62 -16.81
C GLN A 809 -15.93 -14.04 -17.18
N GLY A 810 -14.62 -14.26 -17.11
CA GLY A 810 -13.98 -15.54 -17.43
C GLY A 810 -13.90 -15.88 -18.92
N ARG A 811 -14.15 -14.92 -19.82
CA ARG A 811 -14.02 -15.09 -21.28
C ARG A 811 -13.06 -14.06 -21.87
N TRP A 812 -12.33 -14.46 -22.89
CA TRP A 812 -11.46 -13.57 -23.66
C TRP A 812 -12.24 -12.90 -24.78
N LEU A 813 -12.37 -11.58 -24.71
CA LEU A 813 -12.98 -10.74 -25.74
C LEU A 813 -11.88 -10.00 -26.49
N GLU A 814 -11.80 -10.15 -27.81
CA GLU A 814 -10.82 -9.39 -28.61
C GLU A 814 -11.13 -7.90 -28.50
N VAL A 815 -10.08 -7.09 -28.30
CA VAL A 815 -10.22 -5.65 -28.15
C VAL A 815 -9.42 -4.92 -29.22
N THR A 816 -10.07 -3.97 -29.87
CA THR A 816 -9.42 -3.05 -30.81
C THR A 816 -9.46 -1.63 -30.25
N PRO A 817 -8.42 -0.82 -30.50
CA PRO A 817 -8.49 0.60 -30.20
C PRO A 817 -9.72 1.23 -30.87
N LEU A 818 -10.52 1.98 -30.13
CA LEU A 818 -11.61 2.78 -30.68
C LEU A 818 -11.02 3.77 -31.70
N ALA A 819 -11.70 3.95 -32.83
CA ALA A 819 -11.28 4.93 -33.83
C ALA A 819 -11.24 6.31 -33.18
N SER A 820 -10.11 7.00 -33.25
CA SER A 820 -10.06 8.41 -32.83
C SER A 820 -11.08 9.20 -33.65
N PRO A 821 -11.90 10.08 -33.03
CA PRO A 821 -12.69 11.01 -33.81
C PRO A 821 -11.73 11.79 -34.72
N ALA A 822 -12.07 11.86 -36.01
CA ALA A 822 -11.34 12.70 -36.95
C ALA A 822 -11.37 14.14 -36.39
N GLY A 823 -10.19 14.61 -35.98
CA GLY A 823 -10.01 15.96 -35.43
C GLY A 823 -10.23 17.05 -36.47
#